data_AF-A0A524M9B6-F1
#
_entry.id   AF-A0A524M9B6-F1
#
_cell.length_a   1.000
_cell.length_b   1.000
_cell.length_c   1.000
_cell.angle_alpha   90.00
_cell.angle_beta   90.00
_cell.angle_gamma   90.00
#
_symmetry.space_group_name_H-M   'P 1'
#
loop_
_entity.id
_entity.type
_entity.pdbx_description
1 polymer ?
#
loop_
_entity_poly.entity_id
_entity_poly.type
_entity_poly.pdbx_seq_one_letter_code
_entity_poly.pdbx_strand_id
1 'polypeptide(L)'
;MSSHLKHIAVFCVSLWLLSSMITTPTEAIVTLDNSQHQLAETDLGRAEWKLNHIQNPGMEQWTTAHDLEDVYTYRTNEHYAWYAQAPWPVFEGSRSRGMQSRAIDPNHPGEVYTSRSSWAYWNNPTNLTMKFAWYIDSIPQPIDYDYFRLNIYLGAPGIVHMYYYFNCENTVYTNSSNYMYFFLGGPAQDWNTFDRNITEDFFEIRGTYPTEFQQFRFEQLTRSSDYTRAFIDDLEMANGTVIYGDGGSIGTGDFETGGGWYSGGNTDGADISQSSVAQEGDWSLNATAKSVGNRSYLSVSYNPYRRLSSMNPDAFSFQWMMNKFDGANEDTFAYVSVSCENESDSFEVFYVLAYGDNTNTFTWEGARIINVAGFNTTGQWNTFSRSIWSDISTFNQTSYFVVNEIEINVWADGPTSCISILFDDMHFQSAAMDDRGYEDQGNVGDEVLSWGINSGTQPEFTVTDTVYSGSKAANLTLIDGNSWGKSRNFENRFISDNTDLWLDFFWRIEHDSANESNLMYLEIYFESGEALAYIIANHSAVPTGNGFDEFIILPEVNTQNTWINFHRNLYDDFVTAFETEPDTVIDQFYLYAEVDSGGRFEVLFDDVYLYNDPAPEIVGIHLTPQAPNRDVNISASVKDMSSFTVTLYYKIEEGAWNDVAMVDTGNGFNATIPGQPSETHVSFYVEAEDVFGQISTSSTVGYLIPTDPHPTSTDYTPLIVGGVIVVVVIGVFVVYYFVIRPKQGSE
;
A
#
# COMPACT_ATOMS: atom_id res chain seq x y z
N MET A 1 -50.03 1.33 36.62
CA MET A 1 -51.01 1.59 37.71
C MET A 1 -50.89 0.46 38.73
N SER A 2 -50.93 0.80 40.02
CA SER A 2 -51.17 -0.09 41.18
C SER A 2 -50.24 -1.29 41.47
N SER A 3 -49.76 -1.33 42.72
CA SER A 3 -49.49 -2.51 43.56
C SER A 3 -48.53 -3.60 43.08
N HIS A 4 -47.28 -3.56 43.58
CA HIS A 4 -46.64 -4.68 44.30
C HIS A 4 -45.46 -4.15 45.13
N LEU A 5 -45.64 -3.93 46.44
CA LEU A 5 -44.56 -3.52 47.35
C LEU A 5 -44.87 -3.90 48.80
N LYS A 6 -44.35 -5.05 49.23
CA LYS A 6 -44.25 -5.60 50.61
C LYS A 6 -43.58 -6.98 50.51
N HIS A 7 -42.87 -7.40 51.57
CA HIS A 7 -41.79 -8.42 51.61
C HIS A 7 -40.46 -7.84 51.09
N ILE A 8 -39.32 -7.88 51.78
CA ILE A 8 -38.98 -8.35 53.15
C ILE A 8 -38.00 -7.34 53.77
N ALA A 9 -38.11 -7.12 55.08
CA ALA A 9 -37.08 -6.52 55.92
C ALA A 9 -36.63 -7.55 56.97
N VAL A 10 -35.49 -7.30 57.63
CA VAL A 10 -34.75 -8.19 58.58
C VAL A 10 -33.66 -9.03 57.89
N PHE A 11 -32.43 -8.50 57.83
CA PHE A 11 -31.21 -9.15 58.36
C PHE A 11 -30.00 -8.19 58.31
N CYS A 12 -29.90 -7.30 59.29
CA CYS A 12 -28.65 -6.61 59.65
C CYS A 12 -28.43 -6.80 61.16
N VAL A 13 -27.16 -6.91 61.58
CA VAL A 13 -26.68 -7.25 62.94
C VAL A 13 -26.52 -8.76 63.20
N SER A 14 -25.43 -9.34 62.70
CA SER A 14 -24.64 -10.39 63.39
C SER A 14 -23.38 -10.81 62.59
N LEU A 15 -22.26 -10.09 62.74
CA LEU A 15 -20.92 -10.72 62.70
C LEU A 15 -19.86 -9.79 63.33
N TRP A 16 -19.85 -9.78 64.66
CA TRP A 16 -18.68 -9.40 65.46
C TRP A 16 -18.52 -10.51 66.51
N LEU A 17 -17.35 -11.13 66.57
CA LEU A 17 -16.58 -11.51 67.77
C LEU A 17 -15.65 -12.73 67.52
N LEU A 18 -14.35 -12.48 67.72
CA LEU A 18 -13.24 -13.41 67.98
C LEU A 18 -12.94 -14.53 66.96
N SER A 19 -11.80 -14.35 66.27
CA SER A 19 -10.65 -15.19 66.63
C SER A 19 -9.39 -14.32 66.74
N SER A 20 -8.75 -14.37 67.90
CA SER A 20 -7.47 -13.73 68.20
C SER A 20 -6.43 -14.82 68.39
N MET A 21 -5.24 -14.70 67.79
CA MET A 21 -3.91 -14.95 68.42
C MET A 21 -2.78 -14.83 67.38
N ILE A 22 -2.01 -13.73 67.46
CA ILE A 22 -0.54 -13.69 67.66
C ILE A 22 0.33 -14.59 66.76
N THR A 23 1.09 -13.97 65.85
CA THR A 23 2.57 -13.79 65.99
C THR A 23 3.07 -12.63 65.10
N THR A 24 4.04 -11.88 65.59
CA THR A 24 4.76 -10.81 64.86
C THR A 24 5.80 -11.38 63.88
N PRO A 25 6.16 -10.62 62.84
CA PRO A 25 7.44 -9.90 62.93
C PRO A 25 7.30 -8.38 62.75
N THR A 26 8.38 -7.67 63.09
CA THR A 26 8.54 -6.22 63.00
C THR A 26 8.67 -5.72 61.57
N GLU A 27 7.81 -4.77 61.18
CA GLU A 27 8.08 -3.82 60.10
C GLU A 27 8.28 -2.41 60.67
N ALA A 28 9.24 -1.69 60.09
CA ALA A 28 9.51 -0.30 60.43
C ALA A 28 8.55 0.61 59.66
N ILE A 29 7.57 1.19 60.35
CA ILE A 29 6.75 2.26 59.79
C ILE A 29 7.65 3.50 59.62
N VAL A 30 8.08 3.76 58.39
CA VAL A 30 8.59 5.08 58.01
C VAL A 30 7.38 5.99 57.86
N THR A 31 7.01 6.68 58.95
CA THR A 31 6.14 7.86 58.86
C THR A 31 6.87 8.92 58.03
N LEU A 32 6.43 9.14 56.79
CA LEU A 32 6.82 10.34 56.06
C LEU A 32 6.16 11.54 56.77
N ASP A 33 7.00 12.36 57.38
CA ASP A 33 6.60 13.57 58.08
C ASP A 33 6.29 14.69 57.08
N ASN A 34 5.02 14.91 56.78
CA ASN A 34 4.54 16.01 55.93
C ASN A 34 4.64 17.40 56.60
N SER A 35 5.48 17.59 57.63
CA SER A 35 5.70 18.89 58.29
C SER A 35 6.91 19.69 57.80
N GLN A 36 7.70 19.19 56.85
CA GLN A 36 8.75 19.96 56.17
C GLN A 36 8.56 20.01 54.65
N HIS A 37 7.73 20.96 54.18
CA HIS A 37 7.97 21.81 52.99
C HIS A 37 6.84 22.85 52.87
N GLN A 38 6.72 23.74 53.86
CA GLN A 38 6.15 25.06 53.54
C GLN A 38 7.18 25.79 52.67
N LEU A 39 6.78 26.18 51.46
CA LEU A 39 7.52 27.18 50.69
C LEU A 39 7.67 28.42 51.56
N ALA A 40 8.91 28.81 51.85
CA ALA A 40 9.18 30.03 52.59
C ALA A 40 8.69 31.21 51.73
N GLU A 41 7.75 32.01 52.28
CA GLU A 41 7.46 33.31 51.69
C GLU A 41 8.74 34.13 51.64
N THR A 42 9.14 34.55 50.44
CA THR A 42 10.35 35.33 50.22
C THR A 42 10.21 36.67 50.94
N ASP A 43 10.92 36.83 52.07
CA ASP A 43 11.03 38.10 52.81
C ASP A 43 11.82 39.13 51.98
N LEU A 44 11.13 39.79 51.06
CA LEU A 44 11.67 40.88 50.22
C LEU A 44 12.14 42.08 51.05
N GLY A 45 11.81 42.15 52.35
CA GLY A 45 12.33 43.15 53.29
C GLY A 45 13.78 42.93 53.72
N ARG A 46 14.35 41.73 53.49
CA ARG A 46 15.77 41.42 53.76
C ARG A 46 16.73 41.74 52.63
N ALA A 47 16.22 42.06 51.43
CA ALA A 47 17.05 42.50 50.32
C ALA A 47 17.45 43.98 50.50
N GLU A 48 18.63 44.24 51.06
CA GLU A 48 19.32 45.50 50.75
C GLU A 48 19.64 45.50 49.25
N TRP A 49 18.87 46.26 48.47
CA TRP A 49 19.08 46.48 47.03
C TRP A 49 20.37 47.29 46.78
N LYS A 50 21.51 46.66 47.04
CA LYS A 50 22.84 47.20 46.84
C LYS A 50 23.22 47.16 45.36
N LEU A 51 22.93 48.28 44.71
CA LEU A 51 23.49 48.72 43.44
C LEU A 51 23.16 47.85 42.22
N ASN A 52 22.42 48.43 41.28
CA ASN A 52 22.34 47.96 39.90
C ASN A 52 23.75 47.78 39.33
N HIS A 53 24.21 46.54 39.21
CA HIS A 53 25.53 46.21 38.64
C HIS A 53 25.61 46.50 37.13
N ILE A 54 24.45 46.70 36.50
CA ILE A 54 24.28 47.31 35.19
C ILE A 54 23.25 48.42 35.40
N GLN A 55 23.61 49.69 35.17
CA GLN A 55 22.58 50.73 35.04
C GLN A 55 21.69 50.34 33.85
N ASN A 56 20.37 50.44 33.99
CA ASN A 56 19.44 50.38 32.87
C ASN A 56 19.10 51.82 32.42
N PRO A 57 19.87 52.43 31.50
CA PRO A 57 19.48 53.68 30.84
C PRO A 57 18.58 53.44 29.61
N GLY A 58 18.18 52.19 29.31
CA GLY A 58 17.72 51.77 27.99
C GLY A 58 16.22 51.97 27.73
N MET A 59 15.38 51.17 28.38
CA MET A 59 13.97 50.99 27.93
C MET A 59 13.10 52.25 28.05
N GLU A 60 13.36 53.12 29.03
CA GLU A 60 12.65 54.41 29.20
C GLU A 60 13.10 55.49 28.20
N GLN A 61 14.14 55.24 27.39
CA GLN A 61 14.65 56.18 26.37
C GLN A 61 14.39 55.72 24.92
N TRP A 62 13.69 54.61 24.71
CA TRP A 62 13.30 54.12 23.39
C TRP A 62 12.18 54.98 22.79
N THR A 63 12.56 56.01 22.05
CA THR A 63 11.63 56.92 21.35
C THR A 63 11.18 56.41 19.98
N THR A 64 11.71 55.27 19.53
CA THR A 64 11.37 54.58 18.28
C THR A 64 10.91 53.15 18.57
N ALA A 65 9.64 52.85 18.33
CA ALA A 65 8.98 51.61 18.79
C ALA A 65 9.29 50.34 17.97
N HIS A 66 10.25 50.39 17.03
CA HIS A 66 10.31 49.44 15.90
C HIS A 66 11.70 48.93 15.54
N ASP A 67 12.70 49.00 16.42
CA ASP A 67 13.98 48.31 16.21
C ASP A 67 14.36 47.51 17.45
N LEU A 68 14.35 46.19 17.32
CA LEU A 68 14.45 45.22 18.42
C LEU A 68 15.51 44.14 18.15
N GLU A 69 16.42 44.36 17.19
CA GLU A 69 17.50 43.42 16.84
C GLU A 69 18.44 43.09 18.01
N ASP A 70 18.51 43.97 19.03
CA ASP A 70 19.30 43.75 20.26
C ASP A 70 18.65 42.74 21.25
N VAL A 71 17.44 42.23 21.00
CA VAL A 71 16.80 41.18 21.82
C VAL A 71 16.27 40.07 20.92
N TYR A 72 16.99 38.95 20.90
CA TYR A 72 16.70 37.78 20.05
C TYR A 72 15.36 37.10 20.43
N THR A 73 14.24 37.58 19.89
CA THR A 73 12.92 36.96 20.04
C THR A 73 12.55 36.21 18.76
N TYR A 74 12.41 34.88 18.83
CA TYR A 74 11.75 34.12 17.76
C TYR A 74 10.28 34.56 17.69
N ARG A 75 9.91 35.29 16.62
CA ARG A 75 8.52 35.59 16.29
C ARG A 75 8.00 34.52 15.31
N THR A 76 6.79 34.04 15.55
CA THR A 76 6.17 32.97 14.78
C THR A 76 5.55 33.52 13.49
N ASN A 77 6.06 33.17 12.32
CA ASN A 77 5.37 33.46 11.06
C ASN A 77 4.32 32.36 10.79
N GLU A 78 3.06 32.73 10.55
CA GLU A 78 2.00 31.77 10.24
C GLU A 78 1.95 31.49 8.73
N HIS A 79 2.34 30.27 8.36
CA HIS A 79 2.41 29.82 6.99
C HIS A 79 2.19 28.30 6.93
N TYR A 80 1.45 27.83 5.93
CA TYR A 80 1.11 26.41 5.75
C TYR A 80 1.02 26.07 4.26
N ALA A 81 1.47 24.87 3.91
CA ALA A 81 1.17 24.21 2.65
C ALA A 81 0.60 22.82 2.95
N TRP A 82 -0.47 22.43 2.27
CA TRP A 82 -1.20 21.18 2.55
C TRP A 82 -1.86 20.64 1.28
N TYR A 83 -2.35 19.41 1.32
CA TYR A 83 -3.25 18.88 0.30
C TYR A 83 -4.70 19.18 0.70
N ALA A 84 -5.40 20.00 -0.06
CA ALA A 84 -6.84 20.18 0.11
C ALA A 84 -7.58 18.99 -0.51
N GLN A 85 -8.65 18.53 0.13
CA GLN A 85 -9.43 17.38 -0.35
C GLN A 85 -10.71 17.83 -1.06
N ALA A 86 -11.15 17.05 -2.03
CA ALA A 86 -12.46 17.23 -2.65
C ALA A 86 -13.57 17.16 -1.56
N PRO A 87 -14.60 18.03 -1.61
CA PRO A 87 -14.98 18.87 -2.75
C PRO A 87 -14.45 20.32 -2.73
N TRP A 88 -13.57 20.73 -1.79
CA TRP A 88 -13.16 22.16 -1.74
C TRP A 88 -11.74 22.49 -1.24
N PRO A 89 -10.99 23.31 -2.00
CA PRO A 89 -11.08 23.56 -3.45
C PRO A 89 -10.16 22.59 -4.19
N VAL A 90 -10.76 21.78 -5.06
CA VAL A 90 -10.09 20.86 -5.98
C VAL A 90 -10.68 21.11 -7.37
N PHE A 91 -9.85 21.07 -8.42
CA PHE A 91 -10.26 21.30 -9.80
C PHE A 91 -10.74 19.99 -10.44
N GLU A 92 -9.91 18.96 -10.41
CA GLU A 92 -10.26 17.57 -10.75
C GLU A 92 -9.59 16.57 -9.80
N GLY A 93 -9.99 15.30 -9.87
CA GLY A 93 -9.50 14.27 -8.95
C GLY A 93 -9.93 14.47 -7.49
N SER A 94 -9.07 14.05 -6.56
CA SER A 94 -9.38 13.96 -5.12
C SER A 94 -8.68 15.02 -4.26
N ARG A 95 -7.58 15.62 -4.74
CA ARG A 95 -6.72 16.53 -3.96
C ARG A 95 -6.11 17.63 -4.82
N SER A 96 -5.96 18.82 -4.23
CA SER A 96 -5.18 19.94 -4.79
C SER A 96 -4.10 20.40 -3.81
N ARG A 97 -3.14 21.22 -4.26
CA ARG A 97 -2.08 21.76 -3.40
C ARG A 97 -2.43 23.17 -2.91
N GLY A 98 -2.78 23.29 -1.63
CA GLY A 98 -3.09 24.56 -0.97
C GLY A 98 -1.88 25.23 -0.33
N MET A 99 -1.86 26.57 -0.37
CA MET A 99 -0.88 27.43 0.26
C MET A 99 -1.61 28.56 1.00
N GLN A 100 -1.19 28.87 2.24
CA GLN A 100 -1.67 30.04 2.96
C GLN A 100 -0.58 30.66 3.84
N SER A 101 -0.64 31.97 4.01
CA SER A 101 0.23 32.72 4.92
C SER A 101 -0.48 33.99 5.39
N ARG A 102 -0.05 34.52 6.54
CA ARG A 102 -0.39 35.86 7.01
C ARG A 102 0.80 36.48 7.73
N ALA A 103 0.92 37.79 7.68
CA ALA A 103 1.89 38.52 8.49
C ALA A 103 1.35 38.75 9.90
N ILE A 104 2.22 38.70 10.90
CA ILE A 104 1.87 39.21 12.25
C ILE A 104 1.86 40.74 12.26
N ASP A 105 2.79 41.37 11.52
CA ASP A 105 2.82 42.81 11.31
C ASP A 105 3.43 43.17 9.95
N PRO A 106 3.19 44.38 9.39
CA PRO A 106 3.58 44.72 8.02
C PRO A 106 5.09 44.74 7.72
N ASN A 107 5.95 44.62 8.74
CA ASN A 107 7.41 44.52 8.56
C ASN A 107 7.90 43.06 8.50
N HIS A 108 7.08 42.10 8.93
CA HIS A 108 7.41 40.68 9.00
C HIS A 108 6.44 39.88 8.08
N PRO A 109 6.70 39.83 6.77
CA PRO A 109 5.81 39.15 5.84
C PRO A 109 5.73 37.65 6.11
N GLY A 110 4.53 37.08 5.96
CA GLY A 110 4.33 35.64 5.90
C GLY A 110 4.65 35.12 4.50
N GLU A 111 5.70 34.33 4.37
CA GLU A 111 6.13 33.69 3.11
C GLU A 111 5.91 32.17 3.18
N VAL A 112 5.40 31.59 2.10
CA VAL A 112 5.37 30.14 1.86
C VAL A 112 5.72 29.87 0.40
N TYR A 113 6.51 28.83 0.15
CA TYR A 113 6.80 28.36 -1.20
C TYR A 113 6.62 26.84 -1.29
N THR A 114 6.24 26.35 -2.46
CA THR A 114 6.25 24.92 -2.79
C THR A 114 6.99 24.73 -4.10
N SER A 115 7.86 23.71 -4.14
CA SER A 115 8.75 23.39 -5.23
C SER A 115 9.05 21.89 -5.16
N ARG A 116 9.52 21.29 -6.25
CA ARG A 116 9.99 19.90 -6.26
C ARG A 116 11.21 19.76 -5.34
N SER A 117 11.30 18.63 -4.63
CA SER A 117 12.41 18.33 -3.72
C SER A 117 13.77 18.19 -4.43
N SER A 118 13.76 17.83 -5.70
CA SER A 118 14.94 17.71 -6.57
C SER A 118 14.65 18.28 -7.97
N TRP A 119 15.68 18.78 -8.64
CA TRP A 119 15.60 19.38 -9.97
C TRP A 119 16.65 18.82 -10.91
N ALA A 120 16.24 18.48 -12.13
CA ALA A 120 17.13 18.19 -13.25
C ALA A 120 17.16 19.38 -14.21
N TYR A 121 18.35 19.85 -14.57
CA TYR A 121 18.48 21.00 -15.48
C TYR A 121 18.25 20.57 -16.93
N TRP A 122 17.47 21.34 -17.70
CA TRP A 122 17.22 21.06 -19.12
C TRP A 122 18.02 22.01 -19.98
N ASN A 123 19.01 21.48 -20.71
CA ASN A 123 19.77 22.25 -21.68
C ASN A 123 18.91 22.58 -22.90
N ASN A 124 18.99 23.83 -23.37
CA ASN A 124 18.26 24.37 -24.52
C ASN A 124 16.74 24.08 -24.47
N PRO A 125 15.98 24.60 -23.49
CA PRO A 125 14.55 24.37 -23.41
C PRO A 125 13.82 25.15 -24.51
N THR A 126 13.75 24.53 -25.69
CA THR A 126 13.06 25.03 -26.88
C THR A 126 11.63 24.50 -26.89
N ASN A 127 10.63 25.38 -26.77
CA ASN A 127 9.23 25.04 -26.57
C ASN A 127 8.93 24.44 -25.18
N LEU A 128 9.45 25.10 -24.15
CA LEU A 128 8.99 24.93 -22.78
C LEU A 128 7.61 25.55 -22.62
N THR A 129 6.63 24.68 -22.44
CA THR A 129 5.24 24.99 -22.10
C THR A 129 4.96 24.57 -20.68
N MET A 130 4.09 25.30 -19.99
CA MET A 130 3.59 24.94 -18.67
C MET A 130 2.10 25.30 -18.59
N LYS A 131 1.33 24.39 -18.02
CA LYS A 131 -0.11 24.47 -17.84
C LYS A 131 -0.48 23.99 -16.44
N PHE A 132 -1.43 24.65 -15.80
CA PHE A 132 -2.00 24.25 -14.50
C PHE A 132 -3.27 25.02 -14.19
N ALA A 133 -4.12 24.46 -13.34
CA ALA A 133 -5.23 25.16 -12.72
C ALA A 133 -4.73 25.94 -11.49
N TRP A 134 -5.24 27.16 -11.28
CA TRP A 134 -4.98 27.96 -10.09
C TRP A 134 -6.26 28.62 -9.55
N TYR A 135 -6.38 28.68 -8.23
CA TYR A 135 -7.52 29.26 -7.51
C TYR A 135 -7.00 30.23 -6.45
N ILE A 136 -7.46 31.48 -6.48
CA ILE A 136 -7.20 32.45 -5.41
C ILE A 136 -8.44 32.53 -4.52
N ASP A 137 -8.33 32.06 -3.28
CA ASP A 137 -9.39 32.24 -2.28
C ASP A 137 -9.34 33.67 -1.73
N SER A 138 -8.14 34.14 -1.36
CA SER A 138 -7.93 35.51 -0.88
C SER A 138 -6.52 36.03 -1.16
N ILE A 139 -6.44 37.28 -1.63
CA ILE A 139 -5.25 38.14 -1.48
C ILE A 139 -5.79 39.47 -0.90
N PRO A 140 -5.54 39.81 0.38
CA PRO A 140 -6.23 40.92 1.03
C PRO A 140 -5.94 42.29 0.41
N GLN A 141 -4.70 42.52 -0.04
CA GLN A 141 -4.32 43.71 -0.79
C GLN A 141 -3.55 43.27 -2.05
N PRO A 142 -4.19 43.01 -3.21
CA PRO A 142 -3.54 42.42 -4.39
C PRO A 142 -2.59 43.39 -5.13
N ILE A 143 -1.62 43.94 -4.40
CA ILE A 143 -0.61 44.92 -4.78
C ILE A 143 0.70 44.59 -4.03
N ASP A 144 1.77 45.34 -4.33
CA ASP A 144 3.11 45.26 -3.71
C ASP A 144 3.20 44.53 -2.34
N TYR A 145 3.91 43.39 -2.33
CA TYR A 145 4.15 42.50 -1.17
C TYR A 145 2.98 41.62 -0.67
N ASP A 146 1.83 41.62 -1.34
CA ASP A 146 0.73 40.68 -1.10
C ASP A 146 0.43 39.96 -2.43
N TYR A 147 0.94 38.75 -2.62
CA TYR A 147 0.84 38.03 -3.90
C TYR A 147 0.88 36.51 -3.77
N PHE A 148 0.30 35.85 -4.77
CA PHE A 148 0.64 34.49 -5.20
C PHE A 148 1.35 34.57 -6.55
N ARG A 149 2.50 33.89 -6.72
CA ARG A 149 3.26 33.88 -7.97
C ARG A 149 3.91 32.54 -8.27
N LEU A 150 4.17 32.30 -9.55
CA LEU A 150 5.10 31.30 -10.05
C LEU A 150 6.44 31.98 -10.38
N ASN A 151 7.53 31.38 -9.97
CA ASN A 151 8.91 31.83 -10.19
C ASN A 151 9.68 30.75 -10.96
N ILE A 152 10.14 31.05 -12.18
CA ILE A 152 10.89 30.13 -13.06
C ILE A 152 12.31 30.66 -13.24
N TYR A 153 13.31 29.77 -13.16
CA TYR A 153 14.74 30.09 -13.27
C TYR A 153 15.27 29.56 -14.60
N LEU A 154 15.66 30.45 -15.51
CA LEU A 154 16.23 30.12 -16.82
C LEU A 154 17.63 30.73 -17.00
N GLY A 155 18.52 30.06 -17.72
CA GLY A 155 19.84 30.60 -18.06
C GLY A 155 19.85 31.31 -19.42
N ALA A 156 20.40 32.54 -19.51
CA ALA A 156 21.13 33.10 -20.66
C ALA A 156 21.45 34.62 -20.50
N PRO A 157 22.72 35.08 -20.49
CA PRO A 157 23.99 34.38 -20.23
C PRO A 157 24.32 34.26 -18.72
N GLY A 158 23.34 34.52 -17.87
CA GLY A 158 23.32 34.20 -16.44
C GLY A 158 21.91 33.77 -16.05
N ILE A 159 21.66 33.54 -14.76
CA ILE A 159 20.30 33.21 -14.28
C ILE A 159 19.38 34.41 -14.47
N VAL A 160 18.22 34.13 -15.03
CA VAL A 160 17.11 35.05 -15.25
C VAL A 160 15.88 34.46 -14.55
N HIS A 161 15.23 35.27 -13.73
CA HIS A 161 14.02 34.88 -13.02
C HIS A 161 12.80 35.41 -13.77
N MET A 162 11.84 34.53 -14.07
CA MET A 162 10.53 34.90 -14.61
C MET A 162 9.49 34.77 -13.50
N TYR A 163 8.79 35.86 -13.21
CA TYR A 163 7.74 35.89 -12.22
C TYR A 163 6.38 36.08 -12.88
N TYR A 164 5.48 35.10 -12.73
CA TYR A 164 4.09 35.20 -13.12
C TYR A 164 3.24 35.44 -11.87
N TYR A 165 2.72 36.64 -11.71
CA TYR A 165 1.88 37.05 -10.59
C TYR A 165 0.41 36.78 -10.91
N PHE A 166 -0.28 36.11 -10.00
CA PHE A 166 -1.68 35.72 -10.15
C PHE A 166 -2.58 36.65 -9.34
N ASN A 167 -3.53 37.30 -10.04
CA ASN A 167 -4.51 38.21 -9.48
C ASN A 167 -3.92 39.31 -8.57
N CYS A 168 -2.74 39.83 -8.95
CA CYS A 168 -2.01 40.90 -8.26
C CYS A 168 -1.63 41.98 -9.28
N GLU A 169 -1.92 43.25 -8.96
CA GLU A 169 -1.55 44.42 -9.74
C GLU A 169 -0.28 45.06 -9.17
N ASN A 170 0.84 45.04 -9.90
CA ASN A 170 2.06 45.70 -9.45
C ASN A 170 2.30 47.02 -10.18
N THR A 171 2.79 48.03 -9.47
CA THR A 171 3.05 49.37 -10.03
C THR A 171 4.52 49.76 -10.10
N VAL A 172 5.42 48.90 -9.61
CA VAL A 172 6.84 49.24 -9.34
C VAL A 172 7.83 48.34 -10.09
N TYR A 173 7.50 47.06 -10.31
CA TYR A 173 8.39 46.14 -11.01
C TYR A 173 8.38 46.35 -12.54
N THR A 174 9.57 46.26 -13.14
CA THR A 174 9.78 46.41 -14.58
C THR A 174 10.82 45.40 -15.07
N ASN A 175 10.64 44.91 -16.30
CA ASN A 175 11.53 43.92 -16.91
C ASN A 175 12.97 44.46 -17.01
N SER A 176 13.93 43.59 -16.69
CA SER A 176 15.36 43.90 -16.63
C SER A 176 16.19 42.79 -17.29
N SER A 177 17.52 42.85 -17.19
CA SER A 177 18.39 41.80 -17.74
C SER A 177 18.29 40.45 -17.03
N ASN A 178 17.84 40.44 -15.76
CA ASN A 178 17.86 39.27 -14.88
C ASN A 178 16.47 38.94 -14.30
N TYR A 179 15.47 39.79 -14.53
CA TYR A 179 14.13 39.64 -13.96
C TYR A 179 13.06 40.00 -14.99
N MET A 180 12.06 39.15 -15.12
CA MET A 180 10.86 39.35 -15.94
C MET A 180 9.62 39.26 -15.07
N TYR A 181 8.61 40.07 -15.39
CA TYR A 181 7.39 40.20 -14.61
C TYR A 181 6.18 40.13 -15.54
N PHE A 182 5.32 39.16 -15.29
CA PHE A 182 4.06 38.94 -15.98
C PHE A 182 2.93 39.05 -14.95
N PHE A 183 1.89 39.81 -15.26
CA PHE A 183 0.75 40.02 -14.37
C PHE A 183 -0.50 39.41 -15.03
N LEU A 184 -1.05 38.38 -14.39
CA LEU A 184 -2.14 37.57 -14.91
C LEU A 184 -3.38 37.81 -14.05
N GLY A 185 -4.39 38.43 -14.63
CA GLY A 185 -5.69 38.61 -13.98
C GLY A 185 -6.61 37.40 -14.20
N GLY A 186 -7.47 37.14 -13.23
CA GLY A 186 -8.51 36.12 -13.29
C GLY A 186 -9.52 36.33 -12.15
N PRO A 187 -10.77 35.84 -12.25
CA PRO A 187 -11.69 35.83 -11.12
C PRO A 187 -11.07 35.18 -9.88
N ALA A 188 -11.11 35.87 -8.75
CA ALA A 188 -10.93 35.25 -7.44
C ALA A 188 -12.12 34.35 -7.12
N GLN A 189 -11.88 33.33 -6.29
CA GLN A 189 -12.85 32.32 -5.86
C GLN A 189 -13.43 31.49 -7.02
N ASP A 190 -12.69 31.40 -8.12
CA ASP A 190 -12.98 30.56 -9.29
C ASP A 190 -11.67 29.91 -9.77
N TRP A 191 -11.78 28.80 -10.50
CA TRP A 191 -10.62 28.11 -11.07
C TRP A 191 -10.22 28.76 -12.39
N ASN A 192 -8.93 29.07 -12.51
CA ASN A 192 -8.34 29.73 -13.67
C ASN A 192 -7.27 28.81 -14.27
N THR A 193 -7.11 28.80 -15.60
CA THR A 193 -6.05 28.03 -16.26
C THR A 193 -4.86 28.95 -16.57
N PHE A 194 -3.69 28.58 -16.09
CA PHE A 194 -2.42 28.98 -16.69
C PHE A 194 -2.12 28.00 -17.82
N ASP A 195 -1.79 28.51 -19.01
CA ASP A 195 -1.32 27.74 -20.16
C ASP A 195 -0.45 28.68 -21.01
N ARG A 196 0.88 28.53 -20.91
CA ARG A 196 1.84 29.44 -21.56
C ARG A 196 3.08 28.72 -22.08
N ASN A 197 3.61 29.24 -23.19
CA ASN A 197 4.93 28.90 -23.70
C ASN A 197 5.99 29.79 -23.04
N ILE A 198 6.59 29.29 -21.97
CA ILE A 198 7.63 29.95 -21.18
C ILE A 198 8.86 30.30 -22.04
N THR A 199 9.22 29.46 -23.02
CA THR A 199 10.31 29.75 -23.96
C THR A 199 9.99 30.98 -24.83
N GLU A 200 8.76 31.08 -25.32
CA GLU A 200 8.32 32.22 -26.13
C GLU A 200 8.21 33.49 -25.27
N ASP A 201 7.61 33.40 -24.07
CA ASP A 201 7.54 34.49 -23.09
C ASP A 201 8.94 35.06 -22.75
N PHE A 202 9.94 34.18 -22.62
CA PHE A 202 11.34 34.57 -22.45
C PHE A 202 11.92 35.23 -23.71
N PHE A 203 11.64 34.66 -24.88
CA PHE A 203 12.13 35.18 -26.16
C PHE A 203 11.55 36.56 -26.48
N GLU A 204 10.26 36.81 -26.24
CA GLU A 204 9.61 38.11 -26.46
C GLU A 204 10.31 39.24 -25.69
N ILE A 205 10.80 38.96 -24.47
CA ILE A 205 11.47 39.97 -23.62
C ILE A 205 12.97 40.07 -23.91
N ARG A 206 13.66 38.97 -24.29
CA ARG A 206 15.13 38.94 -24.45
C ARG A 206 15.61 39.11 -25.90
N GLY A 207 14.79 38.72 -26.87
CA GLY A 207 15.21 38.49 -28.26
C GLY A 207 16.16 37.30 -28.43
N THR A 208 16.31 36.44 -27.41
CA THR A 208 17.16 35.25 -27.40
C THR A 208 16.49 34.13 -26.62
N TYR A 209 16.60 32.89 -27.08
CA TYR A 209 16.10 31.73 -26.35
C TYR A 209 16.91 31.44 -25.07
N PRO A 210 16.29 30.83 -24.04
CA PRO A 210 17.01 30.33 -22.89
C PRO A 210 17.94 29.17 -23.28
N THR A 211 19.09 29.07 -22.63
CA THR A 211 20.06 27.98 -22.80
C THR A 211 19.90 26.86 -21.78
N GLU A 212 19.19 27.13 -20.68
CA GLU A 212 18.98 26.17 -19.59
C GLU A 212 17.68 26.48 -18.86
N PHE A 213 16.94 25.46 -18.42
CA PHE A 213 15.94 25.54 -17.36
C PHE A 213 16.52 24.91 -16.09
N GLN A 214 16.39 25.58 -14.95
CA GLN A 214 16.98 25.15 -13.68
C GLN A 214 15.95 24.63 -12.69
N GLN A 215 14.92 25.42 -12.39
CA GLN A 215 13.88 25.09 -11.42
C GLN A 215 12.66 26.01 -11.58
N PHE A 216 11.53 25.63 -10.99
CA PHE A 216 10.46 26.58 -10.66
C PHE A 216 9.99 26.44 -9.20
N ARG A 217 9.28 27.46 -8.70
CA ARG A 217 8.54 27.37 -7.43
C ARG A 217 7.29 28.22 -7.48
N PHE A 218 6.24 27.75 -6.83
CA PHE A 218 5.13 28.60 -6.42
C PHE A 218 5.48 29.28 -5.12
N GLU A 219 5.13 30.55 -4.98
CA GLU A 219 5.55 31.39 -3.88
C GLU A 219 4.42 32.36 -3.53
N GLN A 220 4.05 32.38 -2.26
CA GLN A 220 3.06 33.29 -1.71
C GLN A 220 3.71 34.12 -0.61
N LEU A 221 3.58 35.44 -0.72
CA LEU A 221 4.12 36.40 0.25
C LEU A 221 3.01 37.38 0.61
N THR A 222 2.86 37.69 1.89
CA THR A 222 1.88 38.68 2.37
C THR A 222 2.42 39.49 3.54
N ARG A 223 2.11 40.79 3.56
CA ARG A 223 2.27 41.72 4.68
C ARG A 223 0.94 42.03 5.38
N SER A 224 -0.18 41.53 4.85
CA SER A 224 -1.49 41.65 5.50
C SER A 224 -1.62 40.72 6.70
N SER A 225 -2.38 41.18 7.71
CA SER A 225 -2.77 40.38 8.89
C SER A 225 -3.88 39.37 8.61
N ASP A 226 -4.59 39.56 7.50
CA ASP A 226 -5.55 38.61 6.95
C ASP A 226 -4.82 37.57 6.09
N TYR A 227 -5.37 36.37 5.97
CA TYR A 227 -4.73 35.32 5.17
C TYR A 227 -4.74 35.67 3.68
N THR A 228 -3.56 35.54 3.07
CA THR A 228 -3.47 35.22 1.64
C THR A 228 -3.59 33.70 1.50
N ARG A 229 -4.39 33.23 0.54
CA ARG A 229 -4.58 31.80 0.27
C ARG A 229 -4.78 31.53 -1.22
N ALA A 230 -4.01 30.58 -1.73
CA ALA A 230 -4.03 30.13 -3.11
C ALA A 230 -3.94 28.60 -3.20
N PHE A 231 -4.40 28.04 -4.32
CA PHE A 231 -4.32 26.62 -4.63
C PHE A 231 -3.87 26.42 -6.07
N ILE A 232 -3.23 25.29 -6.32
CA ILE A 232 -2.84 24.81 -7.66
C ILE A 232 -3.28 23.36 -7.85
N ASP A 233 -3.59 23.03 -9.10
CA ASP A 233 -3.96 21.69 -9.58
C ASP A 233 -3.41 21.47 -11.00
N ASP A 234 -3.41 20.23 -11.47
CA ASP A 234 -3.10 19.82 -12.85
C ASP A 234 -1.77 20.35 -13.39
N LEU A 235 -0.69 20.22 -12.61
CA LEU A 235 0.59 20.78 -13.00
C LEU A 235 1.26 19.97 -14.12
N GLU A 236 1.16 20.52 -15.33
CA GLU A 236 1.80 20.03 -16.56
C GLU A 236 2.95 20.96 -16.96
N MET A 237 4.10 20.38 -17.31
CA MET A 237 5.25 21.09 -17.85
C MET A 237 5.90 20.27 -18.95
N ALA A 238 5.84 20.75 -20.19
CA ALA A 238 6.34 20.03 -21.36
C ALA A 238 7.39 20.86 -22.12
N ASN A 239 8.59 20.31 -22.31
CA ASN A 239 9.75 20.96 -22.94
C ASN A 239 9.99 20.53 -24.41
N GLY A 240 8.94 20.14 -25.14
CA GLY A 240 9.05 19.58 -26.50
C GLY A 240 9.74 18.20 -26.61
N THR A 241 10.56 17.83 -25.62
CA THR A 241 11.31 16.56 -25.49
C THR A 241 11.18 15.89 -24.11
N VAL A 242 10.46 16.48 -23.16
CA VAL A 242 10.09 15.84 -21.88
C VAL A 242 8.74 16.39 -21.45
N ILE A 243 7.85 15.54 -20.92
CA ILE A 243 6.64 15.97 -20.22
C ILE A 243 6.78 15.59 -18.75
N TYR A 244 6.55 16.55 -17.85
CA TYR A 244 6.28 16.33 -16.44
C TYR A 244 4.87 16.78 -16.16
N GLY A 245 3.92 15.85 -16.13
CA GLY A 245 2.68 16.04 -15.39
C GLY A 245 2.86 15.50 -13.98
N ASP A 246 2.30 16.17 -12.97
CA ASP A 246 1.97 15.50 -11.69
C ASP A 246 0.76 14.55 -11.90
N GLY A 247 0.88 13.64 -12.87
CA GLY A 247 -0.02 12.49 -12.99
C GLY A 247 0.20 11.60 -11.76
N GLY A 248 -0.90 11.17 -11.12
CA GLY A 248 -0.89 10.53 -9.81
C GLY A 248 0.22 9.48 -9.69
N SER A 249 1.14 9.67 -8.74
CA SER A 249 2.54 9.22 -8.87
C SER A 249 2.81 7.70 -8.95
N ILE A 250 1.78 6.84 -8.84
CA ILE A 250 1.79 5.37 -8.92
C ILE A 250 2.42 4.68 -7.68
N GLY A 251 1.62 4.13 -6.76
CA GLY A 251 2.08 3.48 -5.51
C GLY A 251 1.86 1.98 -5.42
N THR A 252 0.97 1.47 -6.26
CA THR A 252 0.55 0.09 -6.37
C THR A 252 0.69 -0.35 -7.83
N GLY A 253 0.95 -1.63 -8.06
CA GLY A 253 1.12 -2.18 -9.42
C GLY A 253 -0.16 -2.25 -10.26
N ASP A 254 -1.28 -1.80 -9.70
CA ASP A 254 -2.58 -1.55 -10.34
C ASP A 254 -2.70 -0.15 -10.96
N PHE A 255 -1.71 0.73 -10.72
CA PHE A 255 -1.66 2.11 -11.25
C PHE A 255 -2.78 3.07 -10.82
N GLU A 256 -3.59 2.69 -9.83
CA GLU A 256 -4.77 3.45 -9.36
C GLU A 256 -4.44 4.60 -8.40
N THR A 257 -3.38 4.49 -7.61
CA THR A 257 -3.06 5.42 -6.51
C THR A 257 -1.64 5.99 -6.61
N GLY A 258 -1.36 7.10 -5.92
CA GLY A 258 -0.07 7.81 -6.04
C GLY A 258 1.05 7.31 -5.11
N GLY A 259 2.23 6.97 -5.65
CA GLY A 259 3.44 6.55 -4.91
C GLY A 259 4.74 6.66 -5.73
N GLY A 260 5.79 5.90 -5.43
CA GLY A 260 7.16 6.26 -5.85
C GLY A 260 7.74 5.50 -7.05
N TRP A 261 7.65 6.06 -8.27
CA TRP A 261 8.51 5.65 -9.40
C TRP A 261 9.44 6.76 -9.87
N TYR A 262 10.70 6.42 -10.12
CA TYR A 262 11.70 7.34 -10.68
C TYR A 262 11.67 7.33 -12.21
N SER A 263 11.97 8.47 -12.83
CA SER A 263 12.13 8.60 -14.29
C SER A 263 13.37 9.42 -14.67
N GLY A 264 14.16 8.92 -15.61
CA GLY A 264 15.32 9.62 -16.17
C GLY A 264 15.36 9.59 -17.70
N GLY A 265 15.43 10.76 -18.35
CA GLY A 265 15.56 10.90 -19.79
C GLY A 265 16.74 11.81 -20.18
N ASN A 266 17.54 11.38 -21.16
CA ASN A 266 18.85 12.01 -21.44
C ASN A 266 18.86 13.04 -22.58
N THR A 267 18.00 12.94 -23.61
CA THR A 267 18.03 13.87 -24.77
C THR A 267 16.68 14.16 -25.45
N ASP A 268 15.92 13.13 -25.86
CA ASP A 268 14.67 13.30 -26.65
C ASP A 268 13.39 12.80 -25.93
N GLY A 269 12.24 13.25 -26.46
CA GLY A 269 10.83 13.00 -26.08
C GLY A 269 10.45 11.80 -25.21
N ALA A 270 10.64 11.87 -23.89
CA ALA A 270 10.13 10.85 -22.95
C ALA A 270 8.95 11.36 -22.10
N ASP A 271 7.98 10.49 -21.84
CA ASP A 271 6.76 10.74 -21.05
C ASP A 271 6.35 9.50 -20.24
N ILE A 272 5.94 9.72 -19.00
CA ILE A 272 5.31 8.73 -18.10
C ILE A 272 4.01 9.37 -17.61
N SER A 273 2.90 8.71 -17.89
CA SER A 273 1.56 9.22 -17.62
C SER A 273 0.59 8.07 -17.29
N GLN A 274 -0.54 8.36 -16.64
CA GLN A 274 -1.63 7.39 -16.51
C GLN A 274 -2.45 7.32 -17.81
N SER A 275 -3.01 6.15 -18.12
CA SER A 275 -3.89 5.93 -19.27
C SER A 275 -5.18 5.25 -18.86
N SER A 276 -6.33 5.78 -19.29
CA SER A 276 -7.65 5.12 -19.12
C SER A 276 -7.90 3.95 -20.07
N VAL A 277 -6.86 3.49 -20.76
CA VAL A 277 -6.85 2.17 -21.43
C VAL A 277 -6.17 1.22 -20.46
N ALA A 278 -6.96 0.40 -19.78
CA ALA A 278 -6.51 -0.53 -18.74
C ALA A 278 -7.13 -1.94 -18.90
N GLN A 279 -6.85 -2.83 -17.96
CA GLN A 279 -7.35 -4.19 -17.78
C GLN A 279 -7.82 -4.43 -16.35
N GLU A 280 -7.08 -3.93 -15.37
CA GLU A 280 -7.54 -3.73 -14.00
C GLU A 280 -7.90 -2.25 -13.78
N GLY A 281 -8.68 -1.94 -12.74
CA GLY A 281 -8.96 -0.57 -12.32
C GLY A 281 -9.56 0.38 -13.37
N ASP A 282 -9.25 1.66 -13.22
CA ASP A 282 -9.56 2.77 -14.12
C ASP A 282 -8.32 3.24 -14.92
N TRP A 283 -7.09 2.85 -14.52
CA TRP A 283 -5.82 3.39 -15.02
C TRP A 283 -4.74 2.33 -15.31
N SER A 284 -3.84 2.64 -16.24
CA SER A 284 -2.60 1.90 -16.49
C SER A 284 -1.41 2.85 -16.65
N LEU A 285 -0.18 2.38 -16.44
CA LEU A 285 1.03 3.14 -16.72
C LEU A 285 1.28 3.23 -18.23
N ASN A 286 1.24 4.43 -18.80
CA ASN A 286 1.76 4.72 -20.13
C ASN A 286 3.21 5.19 -20.06
N ALA A 287 4.12 4.37 -20.60
CA ALA A 287 5.52 4.71 -20.83
C ALA A 287 5.75 4.98 -22.32
N THR A 288 6.09 6.22 -22.69
CA THR A 288 6.30 6.64 -24.08
C THR A 288 7.68 7.26 -24.30
N ALA A 289 8.47 6.66 -25.21
CA ALA A 289 9.70 7.23 -25.73
C ALA A 289 9.55 7.60 -27.22
N LYS A 290 10.01 8.80 -27.58
CA LYS A 290 9.88 9.38 -28.93
C LYS A 290 11.12 10.17 -29.30
N SER A 291 11.86 9.66 -30.28
CA SER A 291 13.01 10.33 -30.86
C SER A 291 12.60 11.28 -32.00
N VAL A 292 13.36 12.37 -32.12
CA VAL A 292 13.35 13.28 -33.28
C VAL A 292 14.74 13.36 -33.95
N GLY A 293 15.67 12.49 -33.54
CA GLY A 293 17.02 12.39 -34.10
C GLY A 293 18.10 12.07 -33.08
N ASN A 294 17.79 12.09 -31.78
CA ASN A 294 18.68 11.64 -30.70
C ASN A 294 17.98 10.56 -29.86
N ARG A 295 18.67 10.07 -28.84
CA ARG A 295 18.14 9.07 -27.91
C ARG A 295 17.01 9.61 -27.06
N SER A 296 15.85 8.97 -27.15
CA SER A 296 14.78 9.07 -26.15
C SER A 296 14.79 7.80 -25.30
N TYR A 297 14.64 7.99 -23.99
CA TYR A 297 14.70 6.93 -22.99
C TYR A 297 13.88 7.36 -21.77
N LEU A 298 13.20 6.39 -21.19
CA LEU A 298 12.75 6.41 -19.81
C LEU A 298 12.98 5.03 -19.19
N SER A 299 13.15 5.02 -17.89
CA SER A 299 12.82 3.86 -17.07
C SER A 299 11.92 4.22 -15.90
N VAL A 300 11.35 3.16 -15.31
CA VAL A 300 10.39 3.15 -14.21
C VAL A 300 10.75 1.93 -13.37
N SER A 301 11.36 2.11 -12.19
CA SER A 301 11.86 1.01 -11.34
C SER A 301 11.22 0.89 -9.96
N TYR A 302 11.14 -0.36 -9.49
CA TYR A 302 10.65 -0.81 -8.19
C TYR A 302 11.71 -1.69 -7.53
N ASN A 303 12.02 -1.46 -6.26
CA ASN A 303 13.09 -2.16 -5.53
C ASN A 303 12.52 -3.10 -4.47
N PRO A 304 12.19 -4.37 -4.81
CA PRO A 304 11.49 -5.24 -3.87
C PRO A 304 12.40 -5.89 -2.81
N TYR A 305 13.73 -5.93 -3.03
CA TYR A 305 14.72 -6.59 -2.16
C TYR A 305 14.27 -7.97 -1.63
N ARG A 306 13.85 -8.87 -2.52
CA ARG A 306 13.33 -10.20 -2.14
C ARG A 306 14.33 -11.31 -2.43
N ARG A 307 14.67 -12.11 -1.41
CA ARG A 307 15.47 -13.32 -1.56
C ARG A 307 14.61 -14.45 -2.13
N LEU A 308 14.97 -14.96 -3.31
CA LEU A 308 14.35 -16.13 -3.94
C LEU A 308 15.25 -17.36 -3.80
N SER A 309 14.64 -18.53 -3.62
CA SER A 309 15.32 -19.84 -3.57
C SER A 309 14.43 -20.93 -4.15
N SER A 310 14.92 -22.17 -4.22
CA SER A 310 14.08 -23.31 -4.61
C SER A 310 12.91 -23.59 -3.65
N MET A 311 13.00 -23.05 -2.42
CA MET A 311 11.96 -23.11 -1.41
C MET A 311 11.11 -21.84 -1.41
N ASN A 312 11.69 -20.65 -1.66
CA ASN A 312 10.98 -19.39 -1.90
C ASN A 312 10.94 -19.03 -3.41
N PRO A 313 10.14 -19.73 -4.25
CA PRO A 313 9.89 -19.28 -5.61
C PRO A 313 8.97 -18.06 -5.58
N ASP A 314 9.15 -17.20 -6.56
CA ASP A 314 8.24 -16.09 -6.82
C ASP A 314 7.10 -16.45 -7.78
N ALA A 315 6.06 -15.62 -7.76
CA ALA A 315 5.20 -15.40 -8.90
C ALA A 315 5.35 -13.93 -9.36
N PHE A 316 5.87 -13.73 -10.56
CA PHE A 316 5.97 -12.42 -11.20
C PHE A 316 5.04 -12.34 -12.42
N SER A 317 4.10 -11.41 -12.39
CA SER A 317 3.15 -11.15 -13.47
C SER A 317 2.98 -9.67 -13.74
N PHE A 318 2.61 -9.35 -14.97
CA PHE A 318 2.14 -8.04 -15.39
C PHE A 318 1.36 -8.16 -16.70
N GLN A 319 0.44 -7.24 -16.94
CA GLN A 319 -0.19 -7.05 -18.23
C GLN A 319 0.49 -5.91 -18.99
N TRP A 320 0.59 -6.01 -20.31
CA TRP A 320 1.18 -4.96 -21.13
C TRP A 320 0.55 -4.85 -22.52
N MET A 321 0.48 -3.64 -23.07
CA MET A 321 0.03 -3.38 -24.43
C MET A 321 0.96 -2.38 -25.11
N MET A 322 1.57 -2.75 -26.23
CA MET A 322 2.26 -1.76 -27.07
C MET A 322 1.24 -0.95 -27.87
N ASN A 323 0.84 0.21 -27.34
CA ASN A 323 -0.07 1.15 -27.98
C ASN A 323 0.52 1.70 -29.30
N LYS A 324 1.84 1.90 -29.36
CA LYS A 324 2.52 2.44 -30.55
C LYS A 324 3.92 1.87 -30.73
N PHE A 325 4.30 1.62 -31.98
CA PHE A 325 5.65 1.15 -32.37
C PHE A 325 6.00 1.64 -33.78
N ASP A 326 6.06 2.97 -33.93
CA ASP A 326 6.30 3.63 -35.21
C ASP A 326 7.79 3.88 -35.43
N GLY A 327 8.27 3.73 -36.68
CA GLY A 327 9.63 4.11 -37.06
C GLY A 327 10.75 3.33 -36.35
N ALA A 328 10.44 2.18 -35.77
CA ALA A 328 11.38 1.36 -35.00
C ALA A 328 12.60 0.92 -35.83
N ASN A 329 13.76 0.89 -35.16
CA ASN A 329 15.06 0.45 -35.67
C ASN A 329 15.78 -0.40 -34.61
N GLU A 330 17.03 -0.82 -34.87
CA GLU A 330 17.84 -1.64 -33.95
C GLU A 330 18.07 -1.02 -32.55
N ASP A 331 17.78 0.28 -32.38
CA ASP A 331 17.87 1.03 -31.13
C ASP A 331 16.48 1.50 -30.61
N THR A 332 15.39 0.87 -31.05
CA THR A 332 14.02 1.09 -30.52
C THR A 332 13.52 -0.18 -29.85
N PHE A 333 13.34 -0.16 -28.52
CA PHE A 333 13.02 -1.35 -27.74
C PHE A 333 12.32 -1.06 -26.41
N ALA A 334 11.64 -2.07 -25.88
CA ALA A 334 11.11 -2.07 -24.51
C ALA A 334 11.30 -3.44 -23.86
N TYR A 335 11.68 -3.44 -22.59
CA TYR A 335 11.85 -4.64 -21.76
C TYR A 335 11.52 -4.35 -20.30
N VAL A 336 11.28 -5.41 -19.53
CA VAL A 336 11.39 -5.37 -18.07
C VAL A 336 12.70 -6.05 -17.67
N SER A 337 13.60 -5.31 -17.03
CA SER A 337 14.82 -5.85 -16.41
C SER A 337 14.53 -6.27 -14.97
N VAL A 338 15.21 -7.31 -14.51
CA VAL A 338 15.24 -7.74 -13.12
C VAL A 338 16.70 -7.89 -12.71
N SER A 339 17.15 -7.00 -11.84
CA SER A 339 18.51 -6.99 -11.28
C SER A 339 18.59 -7.92 -10.08
N CYS A 340 19.54 -8.86 -10.12
CA CYS A 340 19.70 -9.89 -9.11
C CYS A 340 21.14 -9.95 -8.57
N GLU A 341 21.29 -10.40 -7.34
CA GLU A 341 22.58 -10.57 -6.67
C GLU A 341 22.63 -11.86 -5.84
N ASN A 342 23.78 -12.51 -5.79
CA ASN A 342 24.09 -13.57 -4.83
C ASN A 342 25.47 -13.32 -4.19
N GLU A 343 25.96 -14.22 -3.32
CA GLU A 343 27.24 -14.07 -2.61
C GLU A 343 28.47 -13.79 -3.51
N SER A 344 28.37 -14.09 -4.81
CA SER A 344 29.51 -14.16 -5.73
C SER A 344 29.40 -13.30 -6.98
N ASP A 345 28.18 -12.89 -7.37
CA ASP A 345 27.91 -12.26 -8.66
C ASP A 345 26.62 -11.43 -8.64
N SER A 346 26.57 -10.42 -9.51
CA SER A 346 25.35 -9.63 -9.80
C SER A 346 25.05 -9.72 -11.29
N PHE A 347 23.78 -9.98 -11.61
CA PHE A 347 23.36 -10.36 -12.96
C PHE A 347 21.91 -9.96 -13.23
N GLU A 348 21.58 -9.77 -14.51
CA GLU A 348 20.30 -9.22 -14.93
C GLU A 348 19.55 -10.16 -15.89
N VAL A 349 18.23 -10.21 -15.71
CA VAL A 349 17.29 -10.88 -16.62
C VAL A 349 16.43 -9.84 -17.33
N PHE A 350 16.28 -9.98 -18.63
CA PHE A 350 15.55 -9.06 -19.50
C PHE A 350 14.36 -9.78 -20.15
N TYR A 351 13.15 -9.41 -19.75
CA TYR A 351 11.91 -9.81 -20.39
C TYR A 351 11.61 -8.84 -21.54
N VAL A 352 12.04 -9.18 -22.75
CA VAL A 352 11.96 -8.27 -23.90
C VAL A 352 10.57 -8.31 -24.53
N LEU A 353 9.93 -7.13 -24.54
CA LEU A 353 8.56 -6.91 -25.00
C LEU A 353 8.54 -6.43 -26.46
N ALA A 354 9.49 -5.57 -26.82
CA ALA A 354 9.66 -5.08 -28.18
C ALA A 354 11.13 -4.83 -28.52
N TYR A 355 11.54 -5.13 -29.76
CA TYR A 355 12.87 -4.81 -30.28
C TYR A 355 12.85 -4.69 -31.82
N GLY A 356 13.20 -3.50 -32.31
CA GLY A 356 13.48 -3.18 -33.70
C GLY A 356 12.50 -3.68 -34.77
N ASP A 357 13.01 -3.91 -35.98
CA ASP A 357 12.22 -4.22 -37.18
C ASP A 357 11.94 -5.74 -37.39
N ASN A 358 11.91 -6.50 -36.28
CA ASN A 358 11.72 -7.96 -36.16
C ASN A 358 12.98 -8.84 -36.28
N THR A 359 14.16 -8.35 -35.88
CA THR A 359 15.32 -9.21 -35.64
C THR A 359 15.35 -9.69 -34.18
N ASN A 360 15.10 -10.98 -33.93
CA ASN A 360 15.07 -11.58 -32.57
C ASN A 360 16.46 -11.71 -31.91
N THR A 361 17.33 -10.72 -32.09
CA THR A 361 18.72 -10.72 -31.61
C THR A 361 19.04 -9.47 -30.82
N PHE A 362 18.20 -9.16 -29.83
CA PHE A 362 18.68 -8.40 -28.67
C PHE A 362 19.79 -9.23 -28.02
N THR A 363 20.97 -8.64 -27.84
CA THR A 363 22.11 -9.28 -27.18
C THR A 363 22.87 -8.26 -26.35
N TRP A 364 23.00 -8.53 -25.06
CA TRP A 364 23.78 -7.74 -24.12
C TRP A 364 24.75 -8.72 -23.43
N GLU A 365 26.03 -8.36 -23.32
CA GLU A 365 27.03 -9.18 -22.63
C GLU A 365 26.69 -9.30 -21.13
N GLY A 366 26.82 -10.51 -20.56
CA GLY A 366 26.42 -10.81 -19.18
C GLY A 366 24.92 -11.14 -19.01
N ALA A 367 24.04 -10.39 -19.67
CA ALA A 367 22.58 -10.49 -19.58
C ALA A 367 21.99 -11.86 -19.94
N ARG A 368 20.74 -12.10 -19.50
CA ARG A 368 19.89 -13.19 -19.99
C ARG A 368 18.59 -12.64 -20.54
N ILE A 369 18.23 -13.08 -21.74
CA ILE A 369 17.20 -12.44 -22.56
C ILE A 369 16.10 -13.47 -22.82
N ILE A 370 14.90 -13.13 -22.36
CA ILE A 370 13.71 -13.97 -22.46
C ILE A 370 12.67 -13.19 -23.26
N ASN A 371 12.41 -13.63 -24.49
CA ASN A 371 11.35 -13.04 -25.30
C ASN A 371 9.99 -13.46 -24.72
N VAL A 372 9.13 -12.49 -24.43
CA VAL A 372 7.79 -12.76 -23.88
C VAL A 372 6.79 -13.17 -24.98
N ALA A 373 5.66 -13.73 -24.58
CA ALA A 373 4.51 -13.85 -25.49
C ALA A 373 3.99 -12.45 -25.85
N GLY A 374 3.60 -12.25 -27.11
CA GLY A 374 3.17 -10.93 -27.60
C GLY A 374 4.29 -10.02 -28.13
N PHE A 375 5.55 -10.49 -28.18
CA PHE A 375 6.68 -9.72 -28.70
C PHE A 375 6.38 -8.98 -30.02
N ASN A 376 6.66 -7.67 -30.06
CA ASN A 376 6.38 -6.76 -31.18
C ASN A 376 4.88 -6.64 -31.59
N THR A 377 3.91 -7.14 -30.82
CA THR A 377 2.46 -6.98 -31.14
C THR A 377 1.93 -5.63 -30.65
N THR A 378 1.15 -4.94 -31.49
CA THR A 378 0.56 -3.63 -31.16
C THR A 378 -0.96 -3.70 -30.95
N GLY A 379 -1.48 -2.83 -30.08
CA GLY A 379 -2.92 -2.66 -29.86
C GLY A 379 -3.65 -3.87 -29.27
N GLN A 380 -2.92 -4.78 -28.62
CA GLN A 380 -3.46 -5.92 -27.89
C GLN A 380 -2.82 -6.00 -26.50
N TRP A 381 -3.62 -6.27 -25.47
CA TRP A 381 -3.11 -6.63 -24.15
C TRP A 381 -2.51 -8.03 -24.19
N ASN A 382 -1.34 -8.18 -23.58
CA ASN A 382 -0.60 -9.41 -23.42
C ASN A 382 -0.33 -9.62 -21.93
N THR A 383 -0.53 -10.85 -21.45
CA THR A 383 -0.24 -11.21 -20.05
C THR A 383 1.15 -11.85 -19.97
N PHE A 384 1.98 -11.34 -19.07
CA PHE A 384 3.18 -12.01 -18.59
C PHE A 384 2.88 -12.66 -17.23
N SER A 385 3.30 -13.91 -17.04
CA SER A 385 3.26 -14.60 -15.74
C SER A 385 4.32 -15.71 -15.75
N ARG A 386 5.35 -15.57 -14.92
CA ARG A 386 6.49 -16.49 -14.80
C ARG A 386 7.03 -16.48 -13.37
N SER A 387 7.99 -17.35 -13.09
CA SER A 387 8.85 -17.26 -11.90
C SER A 387 10.25 -16.85 -12.33
N ILE A 388 10.72 -15.72 -11.81
CA ILE A 388 12.10 -15.22 -11.88
C ILE A 388 13.07 -16.28 -11.36
N TRP A 389 12.75 -16.96 -10.25
CA TRP A 389 13.52 -18.11 -9.73
C TRP A 389 13.64 -19.24 -10.75
N SER A 390 12.52 -19.68 -11.33
CA SER A 390 12.51 -20.73 -12.35
C SER A 390 13.34 -20.36 -13.57
N ASP A 391 13.28 -19.10 -14.01
CA ASP A 391 14.04 -18.63 -15.17
C ASP A 391 15.55 -18.53 -14.88
N ILE A 392 15.94 -17.96 -13.73
CA ILE A 392 17.34 -17.79 -13.35
C ILE A 392 18.04 -19.13 -13.09
N SER A 393 17.38 -20.04 -12.38
CA SER A 393 17.92 -21.37 -12.06
C SER A 393 18.21 -22.23 -13.30
N THR A 394 17.68 -21.88 -14.48
CA THR A 394 18.05 -22.55 -15.75
C THR A 394 19.49 -22.27 -16.21
N PHE A 395 20.09 -21.15 -15.80
CA PHE A 395 21.42 -20.72 -16.26
C PHE A 395 22.38 -20.30 -15.15
N ASN A 396 21.90 -20.03 -13.94
CA ASN A 396 22.72 -19.75 -12.76
C ASN A 396 22.50 -20.86 -11.72
N GLN A 397 23.54 -21.65 -11.45
CA GLN A 397 23.49 -22.72 -10.44
C GLN A 397 23.78 -22.15 -9.06
N THR A 398 22.82 -21.40 -8.53
CA THR A 398 22.83 -20.86 -7.17
C THR A 398 21.77 -21.53 -6.30
N SER A 399 21.97 -21.59 -4.99
CA SER A 399 20.94 -22.00 -4.02
C SER A 399 19.91 -20.90 -3.79
N TYR A 400 20.32 -19.62 -3.88
CA TYR A 400 19.46 -18.45 -3.74
C TYR A 400 20.00 -17.24 -4.52
N PHE A 401 19.18 -16.21 -4.67
CA PHE A 401 19.62 -14.85 -5.04
C PHE A 401 18.64 -13.82 -4.47
N VAL A 402 19.00 -12.55 -4.45
CA VAL A 402 18.11 -11.43 -4.09
C VAL A 402 17.72 -10.69 -5.37
N VAL A 403 16.42 -10.47 -5.58
CA VAL A 403 15.91 -9.51 -6.56
C VAL A 403 16.00 -8.13 -5.94
N ASN A 404 16.95 -7.32 -6.42
CA ASN A 404 17.20 -5.98 -5.93
C ASN A 404 16.24 -4.96 -6.57
N GLU A 405 16.07 -5.04 -7.89
CA GLU A 405 15.31 -4.07 -8.69
C GLU A 405 14.53 -4.77 -9.82
N ILE A 406 13.33 -4.29 -10.11
CA ILE A 406 12.51 -4.61 -11.28
C ILE A 406 12.29 -3.28 -12.02
N GLU A 407 12.75 -3.16 -13.25
CA GLU A 407 12.75 -1.90 -14.00
C GLU A 407 12.13 -2.06 -15.39
N ILE A 408 11.05 -1.30 -15.64
CA ILE A 408 10.49 -1.10 -16.98
C ILE A 408 11.41 -0.12 -17.72
N ASN A 409 11.87 -0.52 -18.91
CA ASN A 409 12.73 0.27 -19.79
C ASN A 409 12.06 0.50 -21.14
N VAL A 410 12.06 1.74 -21.63
CA VAL A 410 11.51 2.09 -22.95
C VAL A 410 12.44 3.05 -23.68
N TRP A 411 12.88 2.64 -24.88
CA TRP A 411 13.94 3.29 -25.65
C TRP A 411 13.50 3.55 -27.10
N ALA A 412 13.89 4.71 -27.63
CA ALA A 412 13.76 5.07 -29.04
C ALA A 412 14.94 5.94 -29.48
N ASP A 413 15.78 5.46 -30.40
CA ASP A 413 16.96 6.21 -30.90
C ASP A 413 16.96 6.23 -32.44
N GLY A 414 16.12 7.08 -33.05
CA GLY A 414 15.96 7.18 -34.50
C GLY A 414 15.03 8.32 -34.93
N PRO A 415 15.28 9.06 -36.03
CA PRO A 415 14.64 10.36 -36.30
C PRO A 415 13.11 10.45 -36.34
N THR A 416 12.42 9.31 -36.40
CA THR A 416 10.95 9.20 -36.31
C THR A 416 10.50 8.03 -35.43
N SER A 417 11.39 7.44 -34.62
CA SER A 417 11.06 6.29 -33.80
C SER A 417 10.23 6.70 -32.58
N CYS A 418 9.19 5.93 -32.31
CA CYS A 418 8.25 6.20 -31.23
C CYS A 418 7.64 4.90 -30.74
N ILE A 419 7.92 4.56 -29.49
CA ILE A 419 7.32 3.45 -28.76
C ILE A 419 6.46 4.02 -27.62
N SER A 420 5.24 3.54 -27.51
CA SER A 420 4.33 3.79 -26.38
C SER A 420 3.82 2.44 -25.94
N ILE A 421 4.05 2.12 -24.68
CA ILE A 421 3.69 0.85 -24.07
C ILE A 421 2.94 1.13 -22.77
N LEU A 422 1.83 0.43 -22.60
CA LEU A 422 1.01 0.44 -21.41
C LEU A 422 1.40 -0.77 -20.54
N PHE A 423 1.42 -0.59 -19.22
CA PHE A 423 1.60 -1.63 -18.22
C PHE A 423 0.48 -1.56 -17.19
N ASP A 424 0.02 -2.71 -16.75
CA ASP A 424 -1.10 -2.87 -15.82
C ASP A 424 -0.94 -4.16 -14.98
N ASP A 425 -1.67 -4.31 -13.87
CA ASP A 425 -1.76 -5.55 -13.07
C ASP A 425 -0.37 -6.17 -12.75
N MET A 426 0.58 -5.31 -12.34
CA MET A 426 1.96 -5.71 -12.06
C MET A 426 2.12 -6.23 -10.63
N HIS A 427 2.25 -7.56 -10.50
CA HIS A 427 2.44 -8.23 -9.22
C HIS A 427 3.78 -8.96 -9.16
N PHE A 428 4.53 -8.71 -8.07
CA PHE A 428 5.66 -9.53 -7.67
C PHE A 428 5.41 -10.12 -6.28
N GLN A 429 5.03 -11.39 -6.26
CA GLN A 429 4.70 -12.12 -5.05
C GLN A 429 5.84 -13.08 -4.68
N SER A 430 6.43 -12.83 -3.51
CA SER A 430 7.24 -13.79 -2.75
C SER A 430 6.99 -13.53 -1.27
N ALA A 431 7.35 -14.47 -0.40
CA ALA A 431 7.36 -14.20 1.04
C ALA A 431 8.29 -13.00 1.36
N ALA A 432 7.84 -12.12 2.25
CA ALA A 432 8.51 -10.83 2.54
C ALA A 432 9.70 -11.03 3.48
N MET A 433 9.41 -11.72 4.58
CA MET A 433 10.38 -12.51 5.32
C MET A 433 10.17 -13.95 4.89
N ASP A 434 11.19 -14.50 4.25
CA ASP A 434 11.35 -15.94 4.11
C ASP A 434 12.77 -16.22 4.53
N ASP A 435 13.02 -16.20 5.85
CA ASP A 435 14.26 -16.76 6.35
C ASP A 435 14.22 -18.28 6.44
N ARG A 436 13.01 -18.88 6.38
CA ARG A 436 12.70 -20.32 6.42
C ARG A 436 13.69 -21.05 7.30
N GLY A 437 13.61 -20.82 8.60
CA GLY A 437 14.45 -21.47 9.60
C GLY A 437 15.95 -21.35 9.35
N TYR A 438 16.40 -20.32 8.63
CA TYR A 438 17.81 -20.17 8.28
C TYR A 438 18.36 -21.36 7.46
N GLU A 439 17.49 -22.16 6.82
CA GLU A 439 17.81 -23.42 6.12
C GLU A 439 18.85 -23.24 5.01
N ASP A 440 18.69 -22.18 4.22
CA ASP A 440 19.55 -21.84 3.08
C ASP A 440 20.74 -20.93 3.48
N GLN A 441 21.09 -20.86 4.77
CA GLN A 441 22.25 -20.08 5.27
C GLN A 441 23.54 -20.93 5.33
N GLY A 442 24.60 -20.36 5.89
CA GLY A 442 25.91 -21.02 6.03
C GLY A 442 25.95 -22.24 6.97
N ASN A 443 27.16 -22.69 7.26
CA ASN A 443 27.41 -23.74 8.24
C ASN A 443 27.15 -23.22 9.66
N VAL A 444 27.03 -24.14 10.63
CA VAL A 444 26.92 -23.76 12.04
C VAL A 444 28.09 -22.86 12.46
N GLY A 445 27.77 -21.68 13.00
CA GLY A 445 28.72 -20.64 13.37
C GLY A 445 29.02 -19.59 12.30
N ASP A 446 28.55 -19.74 11.06
CA ASP A 446 28.61 -18.67 10.05
C ASP A 446 27.58 -17.55 10.41
N GLU A 447 27.87 -16.29 10.06
CA GLU A 447 26.98 -15.14 10.36
C GLU A 447 25.66 -15.23 9.59
N VAL A 448 24.55 -14.87 10.24
CA VAL A 448 23.25 -14.72 9.59
C VAL A 448 23.19 -13.41 8.77
N LEU A 449 23.20 -13.56 7.45
CA LEU A 449 23.30 -12.45 6.49
C LEU A 449 21.96 -11.74 6.17
N SER A 450 20.81 -12.33 6.53
CA SER A 450 19.47 -11.88 6.13
C SER A 450 18.87 -10.74 6.97
N TRP A 451 19.62 -10.23 7.93
CA TRP A 451 19.26 -9.10 8.79
C TRP A 451 20.32 -8.01 8.62
N GLY A 452 19.89 -6.73 8.57
CA GLY A 452 20.64 -5.62 7.99
C GLY A 452 21.79 -5.05 8.82
N ILE A 453 21.87 -3.72 8.87
CA ILE A 453 23.04 -3.00 9.41
C ILE A 453 23.11 -3.18 10.94
N ASN A 454 24.26 -3.65 11.43
CA ASN A 454 24.52 -3.86 12.85
C ASN A 454 24.62 -2.53 13.64
N SER A 455 23.91 -2.45 14.77
CA SER A 455 24.26 -1.58 15.89
C SER A 455 24.85 -2.42 17.04
N GLY A 456 25.92 -1.93 17.67
CA GLY A 456 26.57 -2.59 18.82
C GLY A 456 27.95 -3.20 18.55
N THR A 457 28.47 -3.91 19.56
CA THR A 457 29.71 -4.69 19.54
C THR A 457 29.43 -6.10 19.05
N GLN A 458 30.30 -6.69 18.20
CA GLN A 458 30.06 -7.99 17.56
C GLN A 458 29.61 -9.08 18.56
N PRO A 459 28.35 -9.53 18.49
CA PRO A 459 27.89 -10.74 19.13
C PRO A 459 27.89 -11.89 18.12
N GLU A 460 27.64 -13.10 18.60
CA GLU A 460 27.50 -14.27 17.73
C GLU A 460 26.02 -14.38 17.30
N PHE A 461 25.61 -13.62 16.27
CA PHE A 461 24.34 -13.87 15.54
C PHE A 461 24.61 -14.82 14.36
N THR A 462 24.51 -16.12 14.64
CA THR A 462 25.09 -17.18 13.83
C THR A 462 24.11 -18.31 13.55
N VAL A 463 24.38 -19.12 12.53
CA VAL A 463 23.58 -20.30 12.20
C VAL A 463 23.80 -21.43 13.23
N THR A 464 22.75 -22.17 13.59
CA THR A 464 22.79 -23.33 14.51
C THR A 464 22.03 -24.54 13.94
N ASP A 465 22.28 -25.73 14.50
CA ASP A 465 21.53 -26.99 14.24
C ASP A 465 20.48 -27.28 15.33
N THR A 466 20.27 -26.38 16.29
CA THR A 466 19.19 -26.50 17.29
C THR A 466 17.94 -25.79 16.76
N VAL A 467 16.98 -26.57 16.29
CA VAL A 467 15.86 -26.08 15.46
C VAL A 467 14.50 -26.41 16.05
N TYR A 468 13.47 -25.69 15.61
CA TYR A 468 12.05 -26.03 15.71
C TYR A 468 11.63 -26.88 14.51
N SER A 469 11.91 -26.40 13.28
CA SER A 469 11.63 -27.13 12.03
C SER A 469 12.89 -27.22 11.15
N GLY A 470 12.79 -27.83 9.96
CA GLY A 470 13.94 -27.93 9.05
C GLY A 470 15.21 -28.63 9.60
N SER A 471 16.35 -27.97 9.44
CA SER A 471 17.73 -28.40 9.72
C SER A 471 18.68 -27.28 10.19
N LYS A 472 18.24 -26.01 10.16
CA LYS A 472 18.93 -24.83 10.68
C LYS A 472 18.02 -23.97 11.57
N ALA A 473 18.65 -23.02 12.24
CA ALA A 473 18.02 -21.91 12.95
C ALA A 473 19.07 -20.80 13.13
N ALA A 474 18.68 -19.62 13.61
CA ALA A 474 19.63 -18.62 14.10
C ALA A 474 19.84 -18.76 15.62
N ASN A 475 21.03 -18.42 16.07
CA ASN A 475 21.40 -18.23 17.46
C ASN A 475 21.91 -16.81 17.64
N LEU A 476 21.31 -16.04 18.55
CA LEU A 476 21.84 -14.77 19.07
C LEU A 476 22.44 -15.01 20.45
N THR A 477 23.76 -14.95 20.57
CA THR A 477 24.46 -15.02 21.87
C THR A 477 25.07 -13.67 22.28
N LEU A 478 24.63 -13.15 23.43
CA LEU A 478 25.17 -11.97 24.13
C LEU A 478 25.83 -12.37 25.46
N ILE A 479 26.94 -11.68 25.79
CA ILE A 479 27.66 -11.84 27.07
C ILE A 479 28.17 -10.48 27.59
N ASP A 480 28.27 -10.35 28.91
CA ASP A 480 29.03 -9.31 29.63
C ASP A 480 28.85 -7.86 29.14
N GLY A 481 27.65 -7.29 29.29
CA GLY A 481 27.41 -5.87 29.05
C GLY A 481 27.24 -5.46 27.58
N ASN A 482 27.12 -6.43 26.67
CA ASN A 482 26.91 -6.17 25.25
C ASN A 482 25.43 -5.94 24.92
N SER A 483 25.18 -5.13 23.90
CA SER A 483 23.88 -5.03 23.24
C SER A 483 24.03 -5.22 21.74
N TRP A 484 22.92 -5.57 21.10
CA TRP A 484 22.83 -5.86 19.68
C TRP A 484 21.50 -5.39 19.12
N GLY A 485 21.56 -4.74 17.97
CA GLY A 485 20.39 -4.49 17.14
C GLY A 485 20.70 -4.72 15.67
N LYS A 486 19.73 -5.31 14.96
CA LYS A 486 19.69 -5.29 13.49
C LYS A 486 18.29 -4.88 13.04
N SER A 487 18.22 -3.92 12.12
CA SER A 487 16.97 -3.63 11.40
C SER A 487 16.90 -4.37 10.06
N ARG A 488 15.68 -4.52 9.56
CA ARG A 488 15.36 -4.99 8.21
C ARG A 488 14.19 -4.14 7.69
N ASN A 489 14.42 -3.43 6.61
CA ASN A 489 13.42 -2.57 5.99
C ASN A 489 12.38 -3.41 5.22
N PHE A 490 11.13 -2.95 5.20
CA PHE A 490 10.00 -3.58 4.51
C PHE A 490 9.35 -2.62 3.53
N GLU A 491 10.17 -1.95 2.71
CA GLU A 491 9.76 -0.98 1.70
C GLU A 491 8.43 -1.38 1.03
N ASN A 492 7.41 -0.55 1.23
CA ASN A 492 6.04 -0.67 0.69
C ASN A 492 5.19 -1.85 1.23
N ARG A 493 5.41 -2.33 2.46
CA ARG A 493 4.44 -3.20 3.16
C ARG A 493 3.34 -2.37 3.83
N PHE A 494 2.35 -1.99 3.03
CA PHE A 494 1.15 -1.30 3.47
C PHE A 494 0.30 -2.14 4.44
N ILE A 495 -0.33 -1.46 5.40
CA ILE A 495 -1.22 -2.03 6.41
C ILE A 495 -2.45 -1.13 6.59
N SER A 496 -3.63 -1.72 6.41
CA SER A 496 -4.95 -1.06 6.55
C SER A 496 -6.07 -2.04 6.91
N ASP A 497 -7.29 -1.52 7.03
CA ASP A 497 -8.56 -2.25 7.21
C ASP A 497 -8.84 -3.37 6.19
N ASN A 498 -8.10 -3.41 5.08
CA ASN A 498 -8.20 -4.42 4.03
C ASN A 498 -6.97 -5.35 3.96
N THR A 499 -6.01 -5.23 4.88
CA THR A 499 -4.79 -6.06 4.90
C THR A 499 -4.79 -7.05 6.07
N ASP A 500 -4.81 -8.34 5.76
CA ASP A 500 -4.73 -9.41 6.75
C ASP A 500 -3.28 -9.86 6.93
N LEU A 501 -2.45 -8.99 7.54
CA LEU A 501 -1.00 -9.12 7.60
C LEU A 501 -0.54 -9.81 8.89
N TRP A 502 -0.01 -11.03 8.76
CA TRP A 502 0.45 -11.86 9.86
C TRP A 502 1.98 -11.90 9.96
N LEU A 503 2.46 -11.80 11.20
CA LEU A 503 3.84 -12.09 11.59
C LEU A 503 3.85 -13.40 12.40
N ASP A 504 4.57 -14.39 11.87
CA ASP A 504 4.76 -15.72 12.48
C ASP A 504 6.25 -15.96 12.69
N PHE A 505 6.67 -16.37 13.88
CA PHE A 505 8.02 -16.90 14.11
C PHE A 505 8.12 -17.76 15.36
N PHE A 506 9.12 -18.64 15.35
CA PHE A 506 9.47 -19.45 16.52
C PHE A 506 10.70 -18.88 17.21
N TRP A 507 10.65 -18.84 18.54
CA TRP A 507 11.78 -18.42 19.36
C TRP A 507 11.98 -19.34 20.57
N ARG A 508 13.20 -19.38 21.08
CA ARG A 508 13.58 -20.20 22.24
C ARG A 508 14.79 -19.64 22.97
N ILE A 509 14.64 -19.33 24.25
CA ILE A 509 15.80 -19.00 25.10
C ILE A 509 16.54 -20.28 25.46
N GLU A 510 17.79 -20.44 25.03
CA GLU A 510 18.68 -21.50 25.52
C GLU A 510 19.28 -21.15 26.88
N HIS A 511 19.66 -19.87 27.05
CA HIS A 511 20.23 -19.38 28.28
C HIS A 511 19.83 -17.94 28.56
N ASP A 512 19.42 -17.67 29.80
CA ASP A 512 19.24 -16.31 30.29
C ASP A 512 19.64 -16.26 31.76
N SER A 513 20.58 -15.36 32.06
CA SER A 513 21.13 -15.17 33.41
C SER A 513 20.16 -14.49 34.39
N ALA A 514 19.02 -13.98 33.90
CA ALA A 514 18.01 -13.25 34.67
C ALA A 514 18.58 -12.05 35.44
N ASN A 515 19.47 -11.27 34.80
CA ASN A 515 19.86 -9.96 35.31
C ASN A 515 18.74 -8.94 35.03
N GLU A 516 18.59 -7.92 35.87
CA GLU A 516 17.48 -6.95 35.77
C GLU A 516 17.45 -6.22 34.41
N SER A 517 18.60 -5.96 33.78
CA SER A 517 18.68 -5.32 32.45
C SER A 517 18.80 -6.31 31.28
N ASN A 518 18.52 -7.61 31.47
CA ASN A 518 18.37 -8.52 30.33
C ASN A 518 17.03 -8.23 29.66
N LEU A 519 17.08 -7.73 28.43
CA LEU A 519 15.93 -7.30 27.63
C LEU A 519 16.09 -7.79 26.19
N MET A 520 15.00 -8.27 25.61
CA MET A 520 14.88 -8.55 24.18
C MET A 520 13.50 -8.19 23.66
N TYR A 521 13.45 -7.52 22.52
CA TYR A 521 12.22 -7.19 21.81
C TYR A 521 12.39 -7.21 20.30
N LEU A 522 11.26 -7.40 19.60
CA LEU A 522 11.11 -7.13 18.18
C LEU A 522 10.23 -5.89 18.03
N GLU A 523 10.76 -4.84 17.45
CA GLU A 523 10.06 -3.56 17.24
C GLU A 523 9.68 -3.40 15.76
N ILE A 524 8.48 -2.89 15.50
CA ILE A 524 7.97 -2.56 14.17
C ILE A 524 7.79 -1.05 14.10
N TYR A 525 8.43 -0.41 13.11
CA TYR A 525 8.27 1.01 12.82
C TYR A 525 7.31 1.19 11.63
N PHE A 526 6.44 2.18 11.73
CA PHE A 526 5.49 2.56 10.68
C PHE A 526 5.84 3.94 10.10
N GLU A 527 5.64 4.17 8.80
CA GLU A 527 5.96 5.45 8.12
C GLU A 527 5.16 6.64 8.68
N SER A 528 4.00 6.39 9.29
CA SER A 528 3.18 7.35 10.01
C SER A 528 3.84 7.89 11.30
N GLY A 529 4.87 7.20 11.79
CA GLY A 529 5.74 7.62 12.89
C GLY A 529 5.59 6.80 14.16
N GLU A 530 4.54 5.97 14.27
CA GLU A 530 4.33 5.06 15.39
C GLU A 530 5.37 3.92 15.38
N ALA A 531 5.68 3.39 16.56
CA ALA A 531 6.41 2.14 16.71
C ALA A 531 5.82 1.22 17.79
N LEU A 532 5.73 -0.08 17.46
CA LEU A 532 5.13 -1.13 18.29
C LEU A 532 6.16 -2.21 18.63
N ALA A 533 6.39 -2.48 19.92
CA ALA A 533 7.39 -3.45 20.38
C ALA A 533 6.79 -4.72 21.02
N TYR A 534 7.24 -5.89 20.55
CA TYR A 534 6.93 -7.20 21.12
C TYR A 534 8.03 -7.63 22.08
N ILE A 535 7.72 -7.68 23.38
CA ILE A 535 8.69 -7.99 24.43
C ILE A 535 8.83 -9.51 24.58
N ILE A 536 10.00 -10.03 24.20
CA ILE A 536 10.36 -11.45 24.15
C ILE A 536 10.96 -11.91 25.49
N ALA A 537 11.90 -11.13 26.04
CA ALA A 537 12.49 -11.36 27.35
C ALA A 537 12.66 -10.03 28.08
N ASN A 538 12.37 -10.01 29.39
CA ASN A 538 12.54 -8.82 30.23
C ASN A 538 12.45 -9.18 31.73
N HIS A 539 13.40 -8.71 32.54
CA HIS A 539 13.43 -8.93 34.00
C HIS A 539 13.17 -7.69 34.84
N SER A 540 12.96 -6.53 34.23
CA SER A 540 12.64 -5.28 34.92
C SER A 540 11.40 -4.60 34.33
N ALA A 541 11.12 -3.36 34.72
CA ALA A 541 10.07 -2.58 34.07
C ALA A 541 10.58 -2.15 32.68
N VAL A 542 9.80 -2.38 31.62
CA VAL A 542 10.12 -1.90 30.26
C VAL A 542 10.43 -0.39 30.35
N PRO A 543 11.63 0.07 29.94
CA PRO A 543 12.00 1.46 30.13
C PRO A 543 11.10 2.41 29.32
N THR A 544 10.42 3.32 30.00
CA THR A 544 9.65 4.38 29.35
C THR A 544 10.61 5.33 28.62
N GLY A 545 10.60 5.33 27.29
CA GLY A 545 11.46 6.17 26.45
C GLY A 545 12.49 5.43 25.59
N ASN A 546 12.31 4.13 25.32
CA ASN A 546 13.22 3.34 24.46
C ASN A 546 13.06 3.58 22.94
N GLY A 547 12.02 4.28 22.49
CA GLY A 547 11.85 4.63 21.06
C GLY A 547 10.44 4.30 20.56
N PHE A 548 9.92 3.13 20.91
CA PHE A 548 8.54 2.73 20.66
C PHE A 548 7.52 3.51 21.51
N ASP A 549 6.35 3.69 20.92
CA ASP A 549 5.19 4.33 21.56
C ASP A 549 4.41 3.35 22.42
N GLU A 550 4.22 2.11 21.93
CA GLU A 550 3.45 1.05 22.61
C GLU A 550 4.17 -0.31 22.58
N PHE A 551 3.79 -1.20 23.51
CA PHE A 551 4.39 -2.52 23.60
C PHE A 551 3.44 -3.64 24.04
N ILE A 552 3.67 -4.84 23.51
CA ILE A 552 2.94 -6.07 23.81
C ILE A 552 3.91 -7.03 24.52
N ILE A 553 3.61 -7.38 25.77
CA ILE A 553 4.32 -8.44 26.50
C ILE A 553 3.81 -9.79 26.00
N LEU A 554 4.71 -10.61 25.45
CA LEU A 554 4.34 -11.90 24.87
C LEU A 554 3.90 -12.93 25.94
N PRO A 555 3.10 -13.95 25.58
CA PRO A 555 2.95 -15.11 26.42
C PRO A 555 4.31 -15.79 26.63
N GLU A 556 4.50 -16.40 27.80
CA GLU A 556 5.68 -17.21 28.13
C GLU A 556 7.04 -16.47 28.11
N VAL A 557 7.05 -15.14 28.23
CA VAL A 557 8.26 -14.31 28.44
C VAL A 557 9.20 -14.91 29.50
N ASN A 558 10.50 -14.90 29.21
CA ASN A 558 11.59 -15.51 29.99
C ASN A 558 11.55 -17.06 30.12
N THR A 559 10.69 -17.76 29.38
CA THR A 559 10.65 -19.24 29.40
C THR A 559 11.83 -19.81 28.62
N GLN A 560 12.66 -20.62 29.29
CA GLN A 560 13.85 -21.23 28.70
C GLN A 560 13.60 -22.68 28.24
N ASN A 561 14.37 -23.12 27.24
CA ASN A 561 14.42 -24.49 26.72
C ASN A 561 13.11 -25.01 26.08
N THR A 562 12.21 -24.12 25.72
CA THR A 562 10.95 -24.41 25.01
C THR A 562 10.86 -23.55 23.76
N TRP A 563 10.43 -24.12 22.65
CA TRP A 563 10.07 -23.36 21.45
C TRP A 563 8.68 -22.78 21.62
N ILE A 564 8.58 -21.46 21.47
CA ILE A 564 7.35 -20.69 21.56
C ILE A 564 7.05 -20.15 20.16
N ASN A 565 5.84 -20.39 19.68
CA ASN A 565 5.31 -19.73 18.48
C ASN A 565 4.82 -18.33 18.88
N PHE A 566 5.33 -17.31 18.20
CA PHE A 566 4.70 -16.02 18.07
C PHE A 566 3.91 -16.04 16.75
N HIS A 567 2.58 -15.90 16.80
CA HIS A 567 1.77 -15.70 15.60
C HIS A 567 0.70 -14.66 15.89
N ARG A 568 0.77 -13.51 15.20
CA ARG A 568 -0.12 -12.36 15.44
C ARG A 568 -0.45 -11.61 14.15
N ASN A 569 -1.68 -11.15 14.07
CA ASN A 569 -2.14 -10.20 13.06
C ASN A 569 -1.68 -8.79 13.47
N LEU A 570 -0.91 -8.13 12.60
CA LEU A 570 -0.32 -6.82 12.88
C LEU A 570 -1.35 -5.69 12.85
N TYR A 571 -2.45 -5.85 12.11
CA TYR A 571 -3.54 -4.86 12.05
C TYR A 571 -4.29 -4.84 13.39
N ASP A 572 -4.70 -6.00 13.90
CA ASP A 572 -5.39 -6.12 15.19
C ASP A 572 -4.52 -5.58 16.34
N ASP A 573 -3.22 -5.86 16.31
CA ASP A 573 -2.26 -5.35 17.30
C ASP A 573 -2.10 -3.83 17.21
N PHE A 574 -2.01 -3.27 16.00
CA PHE A 574 -1.95 -1.81 15.79
C PHE A 574 -3.21 -1.13 16.32
N VAL A 575 -4.39 -1.62 15.93
CA VAL A 575 -5.69 -1.09 16.39
C VAL A 575 -5.82 -1.19 17.91
N THR A 576 -5.35 -2.29 18.51
CA THR A 576 -5.36 -2.49 19.97
C THR A 576 -4.41 -1.56 20.70
N ALA A 577 -3.24 -1.27 20.13
CA ALA A 577 -2.22 -0.41 20.72
C ALA A 577 -2.57 1.08 20.62
N PHE A 578 -2.98 1.54 19.43
CA PHE A 578 -3.12 2.97 19.13
C PHE A 578 -4.57 3.49 19.15
N GLU A 579 -5.55 2.61 19.36
CA GLU A 579 -7.00 2.90 19.29
C GLU A 579 -7.47 3.49 17.93
N THR A 580 -6.69 3.30 16.86
CA THR A 580 -6.97 3.77 15.49
C THR A 580 -6.67 2.72 14.44
N GLU A 581 -7.44 2.72 13.35
CA GLU A 581 -7.18 1.91 12.16
C GLU A 581 -5.90 2.43 11.45
N PRO A 582 -4.92 1.56 11.12
CA PRO A 582 -3.77 1.95 10.33
C PRO A 582 -4.16 2.32 8.89
N ASP A 583 -3.43 3.27 8.31
CA ASP A 583 -3.44 3.65 6.89
C ASP A 583 -2.00 4.06 6.55
N THR A 584 -1.09 3.08 6.62
CA THR A 584 0.35 3.32 6.74
C THR A 584 1.18 2.18 6.15
N VAL A 585 2.51 2.32 6.15
CA VAL A 585 3.47 1.34 5.64
C VAL A 585 4.40 0.93 6.79
N ILE A 586 4.73 -0.36 6.87
CA ILE A 586 5.83 -0.84 7.73
C ILE A 586 7.15 -0.41 7.10
N ASP A 587 7.86 0.50 7.78
CA ASP A 587 9.19 0.98 7.37
C ASP A 587 10.24 -0.10 7.63
N GLN A 588 10.35 -0.57 8.87
CA GLN A 588 11.34 -1.56 9.29
C GLN A 588 10.90 -2.41 10.49
N PHE A 589 11.43 -3.63 10.56
CA PHE A 589 11.52 -4.38 11.81
C PHE A 589 12.90 -4.18 12.42
N TYR A 590 12.98 -4.06 13.75
CA TYR A 590 14.21 -3.95 14.50
C TYR A 590 14.23 -5.00 15.62
N LEU A 591 15.12 -6.00 15.48
CA LEU A 591 15.34 -7.00 16.51
C LEU A 591 16.46 -6.51 17.43
N TYR A 592 16.16 -6.31 18.71
CA TYR A 592 17.10 -5.79 19.70
C TYR A 592 17.20 -6.70 20.92
N ALA A 593 18.42 -6.88 21.42
CA ALA A 593 18.67 -7.49 22.72
C ALA A 593 19.86 -6.84 23.44
N GLU A 594 19.80 -6.84 24.77
CA GLU A 594 20.88 -6.37 25.64
C GLU A 594 21.04 -7.24 26.88
N VAL A 595 22.27 -7.31 27.37
CA VAL A 595 22.64 -8.09 28.55
C VAL A 595 23.52 -7.25 29.48
N ASP A 596 23.29 -7.34 30.78
CA ASP A 596 24.10 -6.63 31.78
C ASP A 596 25.55 -7.16 31.88
N SER A 597 26.45 -6.39 32.49
CA SER A 597 27.81 -6.88 32.77
C SER A 597 27.78 -8.11 33.69
N GLY A 598 28.56 -9.13 33.35
CA GLY A 598 28.51 -10.47 33.95
C GLY A 598 27.30 -11.32 33.58
N GLY A 599 26.36 -10.83 32.77
CA GLY A 599 25.23 -11.61 32.26
C GLY A 599 25.56 -12.43 31.02
N ARG A 600 24.65 -13.35 30.68
CA ARG A 600 24.61 -14.07 29.40
C ARG A 600 23.16 -14.20 28.97
N PHE A 601 22.93 -14.02 27.68
CA PHE A 601 21.63 -14.17 27.04
C PHE A 601 21.81 -14.87 25.70
N GLU A 602 21.08 -15.95 25.45
CA GLU A 602 21.19 -16.80 24.27
C GLU A 602 19.80 -17.21 23.80
N VAL A 603 19.40 -16.72 22.64
CA VAL A 603 18.06 -16.93 22.07
C VAL A 603 18.19 -17.45 20.64
N LEU A 604 17.41 -18.47 20.34
CA LEU A 604 17.28 -19.03 19.01
C LEU A 604 16.04 -18.48 18.33
N PHE A 605 16.15 -18.27 17.01
CA PHE A 605 15.06 -17.90 16.12
C PHE A 605 14.95 -18.92 15.00
N ASP A 606 13.72 -19.23 14.63
CA ASP A 606 13.41 -20.18 13.56
C ASP A 606 12.11 -19.72 12.88
N ASP A 607 11.92 -20.13 11.62
CA ASP A 607 10.65 -19.99 10.90
C ASP A 607 10.08 -18.54 10.89
N VAL A 608 10.86 -17.51 10.54
CA VAL A 608 10.38 -16.11 10.54
C VAL A 608 9.68 -15.74 9.23
N TYR A 609 8.35 -15.58 9.30
CA TYR A 609 7.46 -15.27 8.19
C TYR A 609 6.71 -13.96 8.39
N LEU A 610 6.56 -13.20 7.31
CA LEU A 610 5.66 -12.05 7.21
C LEU A 610 4.87 -12.20 5.92
N TYR A 611 3.57 -12.44 6.05
CA TYR A 611 2.68 -12.81 4.95
C TYR A 611 1.29 -12.22 5.12
N ASN A 612 0.58 -12.01 4.01
CA ASN A 612 -0.86 -11.77 4.06
C ASN A 612 -1.54 -13.14 4.02
N ASP A 613 -2.53 -13.40 4.86
CA ASP A 613 -3.40 -14.57 4.72
C ASP A 613 -4.85 -14.11 4.73
N PRO A 614 -5.50 -13.92 3.57
CA PRO A 614 -6.88 -13.48 3.48
C PRO A 614 -7.85 -14.66 3.49
N ALA A 615 -9.05 -14.44 4.03
CA ALA A 615 -10.07 -15.46 4.22
C ALA A 615 -10.35 -16.34 2.98
N PRO A 616 -10.59 -17.66 3.14
CA PRO A 616 -10.53 -18.63 2.05
C PRO A 616 -11.37 -18.29 0.80
N GLU A 617 -10.76 -18.26 -0.38
CA GLU A 617 -11.42 -17.88 -1.64
C GLU A 617 -12.39 -18.99 -2.12
N ILE A 618 -13.71 -18.76 -2.06
CA ILE A 618 -14.72 -19.66 -2.63
C ILE A 618 -14.89 -19.38 -4.13
N VAL A 619 -13.96 -19.92 -4.94
CA VAL A 619 -13.87 -19.76 -6.40
C VAL A 619 -15.13 -20.19 -7.16
N GLY A 620 -15.83 -21.24 -6.69
CA GLY A 620 -17.00 -21.73 -7.42
C GLY A 620 -17.77 -22.84 -6.73
N ILE A 621 -19.07 -22.91 -7.05
CA ILE A 621 -20.02 -23.87 -6.49
C ILE A 621 -20.79 -24.55 -7.63
N HIS A 622 -20.91 -25.87 -7.55
CA HIS A 622 -21.70 -26.68 -8.49
C HIS A 622 -22.60 -27.67 -7.75
N LEU A 623 -23.73 -28.03 -8.37
CA LEU A 623 -24.71 -28.97 -7.82
C LEU A 623 -24.96 -30.12 -8.81
N THR A 624 -25.01 -31.35 -8.31
CA THR A 624 -25.24 -32.57 -9.11
C THR A 624 -26.06 -33.59 -8.31
N PRO A 625 -27.17 -34.14 -8.86
CA PRO A 625 -27.76 -33.86 -10.16
C PRO A 625 -28.56 -32.55 -10.16
N GLN A 626 -28.71 -31.92 -11.34
CA GLN A 626 -29.64 -30.80 -11.55
C GLN A 626 -31.13 -31.21 -11.45
N ALA A 627 -31.44 -32.50 -11.30
CA ALA A 627 -32.79 -33.05 -11.13
C ALA A 627 -32.96 -33.58 -9.70
N PRO A 628 -33.58 -32.81 -8.78
CA PRO A 628 -33.36 -32.97 -7.34
C PRO A 628 -34.38 -33.84 -6.60
N ASN A 629 -35.11 -34.75 -7.26
CA ASN A 629 -35.92 -35.77 -6.57
C ASN A 629 -35.07 -36.93 -5.99
N ARG A 630 -33.81 -36.63 -5.65
CA ARG A 630 -32.76 -37.48 -5.10
C ARG A 630 -31.83 -36.61 -4.27
N ASP A 631 -30.95 -37.25 -3.51
CA ASP A 631 -29.84 -36.58 -2.83
C ASP A 631 -29.05 -35.69 -3.81
N VAL A 632 -28.79 -34.44 -3.40
CA VAL A 632 -28.09 -33.43 -4.21
C VAL A 632 -26.69 -33.23 -3.63
N ASN A 633 -25.67 -33.61 -4.40
CA ASN A 633 -24.28 -33.34 -4.06
C ASN A 633 -23.94 -31.90 -4.43
N ILE A 634 -23.49 -31.12 -3.46
CA ILE A 634 -22.92 -29.80 -3.62
C ILE A 634 -21.39 -29.96 -3.60
N SER A 635 -20.73 -29.41 -4.62
CA SER A 635 -19.27 -29.36 -4.73
C SER A 635 -18.80 -27.91 -4.72
N ALA A 636 -17.81 -27.58 -3.90
CA ALA A 636 -17.18 -26.26 -3.85
C ALA A 636 -15.69 -26.34 -4.20
N SER A 637 -15.21 -25.41 -5.01
CA SER A 637 -13.79 -25.12 -5.17
C SER A 637 -13.45 -23.97 -4.24
N VAL A 638 -12.58 -24.24 -3.26
CA VAL A 638 -12.09 -23.26 -2.28
C VAL A 638 -10.57 -23.27 -2.34
N LYS A 639 -9.93 -22.10 -2.22
CA LYS A 639 -8.48 -21.96 -2.14
C LYS A 639 -8.11 -21.17 -0.89
N ASP A 640 -6.96 -21.48 -0.34
CA ASP A 640 -6.34 -20.79 0.78
C ASP A 640 -4.84 -21.09 0.75
N MET A 641 -4.02 -20.31 1.45
CA MET A 641 -2.62 -20.68 1.73
C MET A 641 -2.48 -21.42 3.05
N SER A 642 -3.35 -21.15 4.02
CA SER A 642 -3.42 -21.87 5.29
C SER A 642 -4.30 -23.12 5.19
N SER A 643 -4.46 -23.83 6.31
CA SER A 643 -5.38 -24.96 6.39
C SER A 643 -6.78 -24.47 6.75
N PHE A 644 -7.81 -25.02 6.10
CA PHE A 644 -9.18 -24.55 6.30
C PHE A 644 -10.19 -25.69 6.36
N THR A 645 -11.37 -25.37 6.88
CA THR A 645 -12.56 -26.22 6.89
C THR A 645 -13.62 -25.62 5.97
N VAL A 646 -14.51 -26.46 5.44
CA VAL A 646 -15.59 -26.01 4.55
C VAL A 646 -16.90 -26.62 5.01
N THR A 647 -17.92 -25.78 5.22
CA THR A 647 -19.23 -26.17 5.75
C THR A 647 -20.33 -25.76 4.78
N LEU A 648 -21.17 -26.72 4.39
CA LEU A 648 -22.38 -26.49 3.62
C LEU A 648 -23.53 -26.16 4.57
N TYR A 649 -24.10 -24.96 4.46
CA TYR A 649 -25.33 -24.59 5.14
C TYR A 649 -26.51 -24.69 4.18
N TYR A 650 -27.56 -25.41 4.57
CA TYR A 650 -28.79 -25.51 3.78
C TYR A 650 -30.05 -25.43 4.64
N LYS A 651 -31.13 -24.90 4.05
CA LYS A 651 -32.46 -24.88 4.65
C LYS A 651 -33.53 -25.31 3.66
N ILE A 652 -34.62 -25.80 4.21
CA ILE A 652 -35.80 -26.29 3.51
C ILE A 652 -36.93 -25.30 3.78
N GLU A 653 -37.53 -24.73 2.74
CA GLU A 653 -38.49 -23.61 2.83
C GLU A 653 -37.94 -22.44 3.69
N GLU A 654 -38.79 -21.85 4.53
CA GLU A 654 -38.44 -20.85 5.55
C GLU A 654 -37.92 -21.50 6.86
N GLY A 655 -37.43 -22.74 6.79
CA GLY A 655 -36.88 -23.46 7.94
C GLY A 655 -35.55 -22.90 8.46
N ALA A 656 -35.07 -23.49 9.56
CA ALA A 656 -33.74 -23.23 10.07
C ALA A 656 -32.65 -23.74 9.12
N TRP A 657 -31.49 -23.09 9.15
CA TRP A 657 -30.26 -23.59 8.51
C TRP A 657 -29.77 -24.86 9.23
N ASN A 658 -29.24 -25.79 8.44
CA ASN A 658 -28.61 -27.03 8.86
C ASN A 658 -27.20 -27.03 8.25
N ASP A 659 -26.20 -27.32 9.05
CA ASP A 659 -24.79 -27.42 8.66
C ASP A 659 -24.41 -28.86 8.28
N VAL A 660 -23.49 -28.99 7.33
CA VAL A 660 -22.84 -30.26 6.95
C VAL A 660 -21.39 -29.96 6.58
N ALA A 661 -20.44 -30.46 7.36
CA ALA A 661 -19.02 -30.42 7.00
C ALA A 661 -18.80 -31.09 5.63
N MET A 662 -18.16 -30.36 4.71
CA MET A 662 -17.80 -30.85 3.39
C MET A 662 -16.49 -31.64 3.45
N VAL A 663 -16.38 -32.66 2.60
CA VAL A 663 -15.21 -33.56 2.55
C VAL A 663 -14.36 -33.20 1.33
N ASP A 664 -13.07 -32.93 1.55
CA ASP A 664 -12.11 -32.78 0.45
C ASP A 664 -11.99 -34.08 -0.36
N THR A 665 -12.01 -33.94 -1.68
CA THR A 665 -11.89 -35.04 -2.65
C THR A 665 -10.68 -34.90 -3.57
N GLY A 666 -9.79 -33.94 -3.31
CA GLY A 666 -8.63 -33.58 -4.15
C GLY A 666 -8.98 -32.82 -5.42
N ASN A 667 -10.27 -32.64 -5.73
CA ASN A 667 -10.79 -31.77 -6.78
C ASN A 667 -11.78 -30.73 -6.21
N GLY A 668 -11.63 -30.40 -4.93
CA GLY A 668 -12.58 -29.59 -4.16
C GLY A 668 -13.41 -30.40 -3.14
N PHE A 669 -14.26 -29.68 -2.44
CA PHE A 669 -15.00 -30.13 -1.26
C PHE A 669 -16.42 -30.57 -1.63
N ASN A 670 -16.90 -31.68 -1.07
CA ASN A 670 -18.22 -32.25 -1.37
C ASN A 670 -19.06 -32.47 -0.10
N ALA A 671 -20.34 -32.08 -0.16
CA ALA A 671 -21.36 -32.46 0.81
C ALA A 671 -22.68 -32.80 0.10
N THR A 672 -23.57 -33.52 0.78
CA THR A 672 -24.83 -34.00 0.21
C THR A 672 -26.03 -33.49 0.99
N ILE A 673 -26.92 -32.77 0.31
CA ILE A 673 -28.25 -32.42 0.82
C ILE A 673 -29.18 -33.64 0.60
N PRO A 674 -29.82 -34.19 1.65
CA PRO A 674 -30.76 -35.29 1.51
C PRO A 674 -31.94 -34.94 0.58
N GLY A 675 -32.37 -35.89 -0.25
CA GLY A 675 -33.46 -35.68 -1.21
C GLY A 675 -34.78 -35.21 -0.56
N GLN A 676 -35.41 -34.19 -1.17
CA GLN A 676 -36.61 -33.53 -0.65
C GLN A 676 -37.88 -33.87 -1.46
N PRO A 677 -39.08 -33.66 -0.90
CA PRO A 677 -40.36 -33.83 -1.63
C PRO A 677 -40.47 -32.90 -2.85
N SER A 678 -41.33 -33.27 -3.80
CA SER A 678 -41.69 -32.39 -4.93
C SER A 678 -42.29 -31.07 -4.45
N GLU A 679 -42.05 -29.99 -5.22
CA GLU A 679 -42.45 -28.60 -4.92
C GLU A 679 -41.74 -27.94 -3.72
N THR A 680 -40.78 -28.62 -3.09
CA THR A 680 -39.99 -28.03 -2.00
C THR A 680 -38.94 -27.06 -2.51
N HIS A 681 -38.81 -25.90 -1.89
CA HIS A 681 -37.72 -24.96 -2.12
C HIS A 681 -36.55 -25.24 -1.16
N VAL A 682 -35.34 -25.37 -1.70
CA VAL A 682 -34.10 -25.53 -0.92
C VAL A 682 -33.22 -24.31 -1.19
N SER A 683 -32.65 -23.75 -0.14
CA SER A 683 -31.62 -22.70 -0.24
C SER A 683 -30.37 -23.16 0.48
N PHE A 684 -29.20 -22.90 -0.11
CA PHE A 684 -27.91 -23.27 0.47
C PHE A 684 -26.83 -22.23 0.19
N TYR A 685 -25.81 -22.19 1.04
CA TYR A 685 -24.55 -21.47 0.82
C TYR A 685 -23.39 -22.31 1.36
N VAL A 686 -22.18 -21.99 0.95
CA VAL A 686 -20.95 -22.61 1.46
C VAL A 686 -20.20 -21.57 2.27
N GLU A 687 -19.71 -21.98 3.42
CA GLU A 687 -18.83 -21.23 4.30
C GLU A 687 -17.48 -21.94 4.30
N ALA A 688 -16.39 -21.17 4.30
CA ALA A 688 -15.05 -21.68 4.53
C ALA A 688 -14.43 -20.88 5.68
N GLU A 689 -13.82 -21.59 6.63
CA GLU A 689 -13.19 -21.02 7.83
C GLU A 689 -11.77 -21.60 7.92
N ASP A 690 -10.76 -20.73 7.94
CA ASP A 690 -9.35 -21.13 8.06
C ASP A 690 -8.96 -21.51 9.52
N VAL A 691 -7.68 -21.83 9.74
CA VAL A 691 -7.13 -22.12 11.08
C VAL A 691 -6.99 -20.87 11.97
N PHE A 692 -7.19 -19.68 11.41
CA PHE A 692 -7.06 -18.39 12.08
C PHE A 692 -8.44 -17.78 12.45
N GLY A 693 -9.52 -18.38 11.95
CA GLY A 693 -10.91 -18.00 12.22
C GLY A 693 -11.49 -16.98 11.23
N GLN A 694 -10.84 -16.74 10.09
CA GLN A 694 -11.39 -15.87 9.06
C GLN A 694 -12.38 -16.66 8.21
N ILE A 695 -13.50 -16.02 7.85
CA ILE A 695 -14.67 -16.69 7.27
C ILE A 695 -15.07 -16.06 5.95
N SER A 696 -15.04 -16.88 4.91
CA SER A 696 -15.60 -16.56 3.59
C SER A 696 -16.95 -17.25 3.40
N THR A 697 -17.95 -16.50 2.93
CA THR A 697 -19.32 -16.99 2.72
C THR A 697 -19.77 -16.79 1.28
N SER A 698 -20.23 -17.86 0.63
CA SER A 698 -20.74 -17.79 -0.74
C SER A 698 -22.10 -17.07 -0.82
N SER A 699 -22.44 -16.57 -2.01
CA SER A 699 -23.82 -16.19 -2.30
C SER A 699 -24.79 -17.37 -2.06
N THR A 700 -25.99 -17.09 -1.58
CA THR A 700 -27.03 -18.11 -1.36
C THR A 700 -27.64 -18.55 -2.68
N VAL A 701 -27.60 -19.85 -2.97
CA VAL A 701 -28.18 -20.48 -4.16
C VAL A 701 -29.51 -21.16 -3.77
N GLY A 702 -30.54 -20.95 -4.58
CA GLY A 702 -31.86 -21.58 -4.41
C GLY A 702 -32.21 -22.54 -5.55
N TYR A 703 -32.84 -23.68 -5.23
CA TYR A 703 -33.44 -24.56 -6.22
C TYR A 703 -34.79 -25.13 -5.75
N LEU A 704 -35.65 -25.46 -6.73
CA LEU A 704 -37.00 -26.00 -6.51
C LEU A 704 -37.02 -27.47 -6.92
N ILE A 705 -37.61 -28.35 -6.10
CA ILE A 705 -37.85 -29.73 -6.51
C ILE A 705 -38.99 -29.76 -7.54
N PRO A 706 -38.75 -30.22 -8.79
CA PRO A 706 -39.81 -30.26 -9.80
C PRO A 706 -40.90 -31.25 -9.37
N THR A 707 -42.14 -30.98 -9.78
CA THR A 707 -43.20 -31.99 -9.71
C THR A 707 -42.79 -33.20 -10.55
N ASP A 708 -42.92 -34.40 -9.99
CA ASP A 708 -42.87 -35.62 -10.78
C ASP A 708 -43.89 -35.48 -11.92
N PRO A 709 -43.50 -35.72 -13.19
CA PRO A 709 -44.38 -35.49 -14.32
C PRO A 709 -45.62 -36.35 -14.15
N HIS A 710 -46.75 -35.69 -13.88
CA HIS A 710 -48.03 -36.34 -13.68
C HIS A 710 -48.25 -37.29 -14.87
N PRO A 711 -48.46 -38.61 -14.65
CA PRO A 711 -48.48 -39.57 -15.74
C PRO A 711 -49.58 -39.13 -16.71
N THR A 712 -49.17 -38.69 -17.90
CA THR A 712 -50.07 -38.08 -18.87
C THR A 712 -51.18 -39.07 -19.13
N SER A 713 -52.40 -38.72 -18.71
CA SER A 713 -53.57 -39.57 -18.87
C SER A 713 -53.67 -39.89 -20.36
N THR A 714 -53.40 -41.14 -20.70
CA THR A 714 -53.17 -41.52 -22.10
C THR A 714 -54.39 -41.10 -22.90
N ASP A 715 -54.22 -40.14 -23.81
CA ASP A 715 -55.35 -39.59 -24.53
C ASP A 715 -55.87 -40.67 -25.49
N TYR A 716 -56.97 -41.32 -25.10
CA TYR A 716 -57.63 -42.34 -25.89
C TYR A 716 -58.51 -41.74 -27.00
N THR A 717 -58.62 -40.42 -27.14
CA THR A 717 -59.41 -39.80 -28.23
C THR A 717 -58.99 -40.24 -29.64
N PRO A 718 -57.70 -40.48 -30.00
CA PRO A 718 -57.35 -41.01 -31.32
C PRO A 718 -57.87 -42.43 -31.53
N LEU A 719 -57.95 -43.23 -30.46
CA LEU A 719 -58.42 -44.61 -30.50
C LEU A 719 -59.95 -44.68 -30.58
N ILE A 720 -60.65 -43.75 -29.91
CA ILE A 720 -62.11 -43.57 -29.99
C ILE A 720 -62.49 -43.03 -31.38
N VAL A 721 -61.80 -42.00 -31.89
CA VAL A 721 -62.05 -41.44 -33.23
C VAL A 721 -61.74 -42.47 -34.33
N GLY A 722 -60.63 -43.21 -34.21
CA GLY A 722 -60.30 -44.31 -35.11
C GLY A 722 -61.37 -45.41 -35.12
N GLY A 723 -61.86 -45.80 -33.94
CA GLY A 723 -62.96 -46.75 -33.80
C GLY A 723 -64.26 -46.28 -34.47
N VAL A 724 -64.64 -45.01 -34.28
CA VAL A 724 -65.82 -44.41 -34.91
C VAL A 724 -65.67 -44.37 -36.43
N ILE A 725 -64.51 -43.98 -36.97
CA ILE A 725 -64.25 -43.97 -38.42
C ILE A 725 -64.38 -45.38 -39.01
N VAL A 726 -63.83 -46.41 -38.37
CA VAL A 726 -63.94 -47.80 -38.82
C VAL A 726 -65.40 -48.27 -38.85
N VAL A 727 -66.19 -47.96 -37.81
CA VAL A 727 -67.62 -48.29 -37.77
C VAL A 727 -68.40 -47.56 -38.87
N VAL A 728 -68.12 -46.29 -39.14
CA VAL A 728 -68.75 -45.53 -40.23
C VAL A 728 -68.37 -46.10 -41.60
N VAL A 729 -67.10 -46.43 -41.83
CA VAL A 729 -66.64 -47.03 -43.10
C VAL A 729 -67.30 -48.39 -43.33
N ILE A 730 -67.37 -49.25 -42.31
CA ILE A 730 -68.08 -50.54 -42.39
C ILE A 730 -69.57 -50.32 -42.68
N GLY A 731 -70.21 -49.37 -41.99
CA GLY A 731 -71.62 -49.01 -42.22
C GLY A 731 -71.88 -48.56 -43.65
N VAL A 732 -71.04 -47.67 -44.19
CA VAL A 732 -71.11 -47.22 -45.59
C VAL A 732 -70.88 -48.37 -46.56
N PHE A 733 -69.92 -49.26 -46.29
CA PHE A 733 -69.65 -50.42 -47.13
C PHE A 733 -70.83 -51.40 -47.18
N VAL A 734 -71.45 -51.67 -46.02
CA VAL A 734 -72.65 -52.52 -45.91
C VAL A 734 -73.83 -51.88 -46.63
N VAL A 735 -74.10 -50.59 -46.44
CA VAL A 735 -75.17 -49.87 -47.16
C VAL A 735 -74.92 -49.90 -48.67
N TYR A 736 -73.69 -49.64 -49.12
CA TYR A 736 -73.34 -49.67 -50.53
C TYR A 736 -73.55 -51.07 -51.15
N TYR A 737 -73.02 -52.13 -50.53
CA TYR A 737 -73.11 -53.49 -51.08
C TYR A 737 -74.50 -54.12 -50.99
N PHE A 738 -75.24 -53.90 -49.89
CA PHE A 738 -76.50 -54.59 -49.64
C PHE A 738 -77.76 -53.76 -49.94
N VAL A 739 -77.67 -52.43 -50.04
CA VAL A 739 -78.82 -51.55 -50.30
C VAL A 739 -78.73 -50.86 -51.68
N ILE A 740 -77.55 -50.40 -52.07
CA ILE A 740 -77.36 -49.63 -53.31
C ILE A 740 -77.04 -50.55 -54.50
N ARG A 741 -75.99 -51.37 -54.40
CA ARG A 741 -75.50 -52.25 -55.49
C ARG A 741 -76.55 -53.22 -56.07
N PRO A 742 -77.50 -53.81 -55.31
CA PRO A 742 -78.49 -54.73 -55.88
C PRO A 742 -79.47 -54.09 -56.88
N LYS A 743 -79.54 -52.76 -56.96
CA LYS A 743 -80.44 -52.04 -57.87
C LYS A 743 -79.87 -51.76 -59.26
N GLN A 744 -78.63 -52.14 -59.55
CA GLN A 744 -77.99 -51.94 -60.87
C GLN A 744 -77.87 -53.24 -61.68
N GLY A 745 -78.79 -54.18 -61.46
CA GLY A 745 -78.79 -55.51 -62.08
C GLY A 745 -80.10 -55.90 -62.76
N SER A 746 -80.87 -54.94 -63.27
CA SER A 746 -82.09 -55.20 -64.04
C SER A 746 -82.54 -54.01 -64.90
N GLU A 747 -81.80 -53.71 -65.97
CA GLU A 747 -82.27 -53.31 -67.31
C GLU A 747 -81.07 -53.03 -68.24
#